data_AF-A0A0R0H958-F1
#
_entry.id   AF-A0A0R0H958-F1
#
_cell.length_a   1.000
_cell.length_b   1.000
_cell.length_c   1.000
_cell.angle_alpha   90.00
_cell.angle_beta   90.00
_cell.angle_gamma   90.00
#
_symmetry.space_group_name_H-M   'P 1'
#
loop_
_entity.id
_entity.type
_entity.pdbx_description
1 polymer ?
#
loop_
_entity_poly.entity_id
_entity_poly.type
_entity_poly.pdbx_seq_one_letter_code
_entity_poly.pdbx_strand_id
1 'polypeptide(L)'
;MALSEFHFLLLLGNKVKVVNRISEKIIEELQFDQTSDSASKGIIGLCSDATAGLFYAYDQNSIFQVSINDEGRDMWKVYLDMNEYTAALANCRDPFQRDQVYLVQAEAAFSSKDYFRAASFYAKINYILSFEEVTLKFISAGEQDALRTFLLRKLDNLEKSDKCQITMISTWTTELYLDKINRLLLEDDSASDNSNLEYQSIIKEFRAFLSDSKDVLDETTTMKLLESYGRVEELVYFASLKGHYEIVVHHYIQQGEAKKALEVLQKPSVPIDLQYKFAPDLVALDAYETVESWMTTKNLNPRKLIPAMMRYSSEPHAKNETHEVIKYLEYCVHRLHNEDPGVHNLLLSLYAKQEDDSSLLRFLQSKFGKGPENGPEFFYDPKYALRLCLKEKRMRACVHIYSMMSMHEEAVALALQIDSELAMAEADKVEDDEDLRKKLWLMIAKHVVEQEKGTKRENIRKAIAFLKETDGLLKIEDILPFFPDFALIDDFKEAICSSLEDYNKQIEQLKEEMNDATHGADNIRNDISALAQRCTIIDRDEECGVCQRKILTAGREFGTGRGYTLVGQMAPFYIFPCGHAFHAECLIAHVTRCTVEAHAEYILDLQKQLTLMGSEARRESNGTLSPEESIPSMTIDKLRSQLDDAIASECPFCGDLMIREISLPFINPEEEQHVLSSWEIKPSAGSQRNSISLPASA
;
A
#
# COMPACT_ATOMS: atom_id res chain seq x y z
N MET A 1 -50.36 80.95 -10.72
CA MET A 1 -49.85 79.70 -11.33
C MET A 1 -48.82 79.17 -10.36
N ALA A 2 -48.92 77.90 -9.97
CA ALA A 2 -47.85 77.21 -9.25
C ALA A 2 -47.43 75.96 -10.02
N LEU A 3 -46.24 75.46 -9.71
CA LEU A 3 -45.58 74.41 -10.45
C LEU A 3 -45.20 73.28 -9.49
N SER A 4 -45.65 72.07 -9.80
CA SER A 4 -45.19 70.83 -9.18
C SER A 4 -44.25 70.09 -10.12
N GLU A 5 -43.73 68.93 -9.69
CA GLU A 5 -42.72 68.19 -10.44
C GLU A 5 -43.19 67.86 -11.87
N PHE A 6 -44.46 67.50 -12.01
CA PHE A 6 -45.08 67.03 -13.24
C PHE A 6 -46.34 67.80 -13.67
N HIS A 7 -46.85 68.74 -12.88
CA HIS A 7 -48.08 69.48 -13.19
C HIS A 7 -47.95 71.01 -13.05
N PHE A 8 -48.74 71.72 -13.85
CA PHE A 8 -49.05 73.13 -13.72
C PHE A 8 -50.39 73.30 -13.01
N LEU A 9 -50.41 74.07 -11.92
CA LEU A 9 -51.64 74.48 -11.23
C LEU A 9 -52.05 75.87 -11.72
N LEU A 10 -53.10 75.90 -12.53
CA LEU A 10 -53.65 77.11 -13.14
C LEU A 10 -54.93 77.52 -12.43
N LEU A 11 -54.89 78.67 -11.74
CA LEU A 11 -56.08 79.29 -11.15
C LEU A 11 -56.81 80.07 -12.24
N LEU A 12 -58.03 79.65 -12.58
CA LEU A 12 -58.92 80.31 -13.53
C LEU A 12 -60.24 80.64 -12.83
N GLY A 13 -60.37 81.88 -12.36
CA GLY A 13 -61.51 82.30 -11.54
C GLY A 13 -61.58 81.52 -10.23
N ASN A 14 -62.66 80.76 -10.02
CA ASN A 14 -62.87 79.94 -8.82
C ASN A 14 -62.52 78.45 -9.03
N LYS A 15 -61.75 78.12 -10.07
CA LYS A 15 -61.33 76.76 -10.39
C LYS A 15 -59.82 76.67 -10.48
N VAL A 16 -59.24 75.61 -9.92
CA VAL A 16 -57.83 75.26 -10.14
C VAL A 16 -57.80 74.09 -11.13
N LYS A 17 -57.24 74.33 -12.31
CA LYS A 17 -56.97 73.27 -13.29
C LYS A 17 -55.57 72.72 -13.07
N VAL A 18 -55.48 71.40 -12.96
CA VAL A 18 -54.22 70.66 -12.90
C VAL A 18 -53.90 70.19 -14.31
N VAL A 19 -52.84 70.73 -14.91
CA VAL A 19 -52.40 70.39 -16.28
C VAL A 19 -51.08 69.65 -16.20
N ASN A 20 -50.95 68.51 -16.86
CA ASN A 20 -49.67 67.81 -16.92
C ASN A 20 -48.65 68.62 -17.73
N ARG A 21 -47.41 68.72 -17.25
CA ARG A 21 -46.33 69.48 -17.90
C ARG A 21 -45.88 68.87 -19.22
N ILE A 22 -46.04 67.56 -19.38
CA ILE A 22 -45.47 66.80 -20.50
C ILE A 22 -46.54 66.50 -21.55
N SER A 23 -47.73 66.05 -21.13
CA SER A 23 -48.82 65.78 -22.08
C SER A 23 -49.68 66.98 -22.42
N GLU A 24 -49.54 68.11 -21.69
CA GLU A 24 -50.36 69.32 -21.80
C GLU A 24 -51.88 69.09 -21.59
N LYS A 25 -52.28 67.89 -21.15
CA LYS A 25 -53.69 67.54 -20.88
C LYS A 25 -54.10 67.98 -19.47
N ILE A 26 -55.34 68.43 -19.35
CA ILE A 26 -55.98 68.73 -18.05
C ILE A 26 -56.32 67.38 -17.40
N ILE A 27 -55.76 67.12 -16.22
CA ILE A 27 -55.98 65.88 -15.46
C ILE A 27 -57.17 66.05 -14.52
N GLU A 28 -57.26 67.19 -13.83
CA GLU A 28 -58.32 67.44 -12.85
C GLU A 28 -58.70 68.93 -12.80
N GLU A 29 -59.98 69.20 -12.56
CA GLU A 29 -60.49 70.55 -12.28
C GLU A 29 -61.06 70.58 -10.85
N LEU A 30 -60.33 71.22 -9.94
CA LEU A 30 -60.80 71.44 -8.58
C LEU A 30 -61.66 72.70 -8.53
N GLN A 31 -62.89 72.56 -8.05
CA GLN A 31 -63.79 73.69 -7.80
C GLN A 31 -63.88 73.91 -6.29
N PHE A 32 -63.78 75.17 -5.86
CA PHE A 32 -63.90 75.52 -4.46
C PHE A 32 -65.35 75.91 -4.17
N ASP A 33 -66.01 75.14 -3.31
CA ASP A 33 -67.41 75.38 -2.94
C ASP A 33 -67.54 76.70 -2.17
N GLN A 34 -68.40 77.59 -2.68
CA GLN A 34 -68.78 78.81 -1.99
C GLN A 34 -69.76 78.45 -0.87
N THR A 35 -69.34 78.54 0.39
CA THR A 35 -70.28 78.52 1.50
C THR A 35 -71.21 79.74 1.39
N SER A 36 -72.51 79.49 1.41
CA SER A 36 -73.61 80.39 1.06
C SER A 36 -73.85 81.57 2.01
N ASP A 37 -72.82 82.06 2.70
CA ASP A 37 -72.90 83.27 3.48
C ASP A 37 -71.66 84.14 3.24
N SER A 38 -71.94 85.36 2.79
CA SER A 38 -71.04 86.46 2.41
C SER A 38 -70.46 86.43 0.99
N ALA A 39 -70.51 87.61 0.35
CA ALA A 39 -70.03 87.90 -0.99
C ALA A 39 -68.50 87.76 -1.10
N SER A 40 -67.99 86.53 -1.06
CA SER A 40 -66.59 86.26 -1.29
C SER A 40 -66.27 86.52 -2.77
N LYS A 41 -65.45 87.54 -3.02
CA LYS A 41 -64.69 87.61 -4.27
C LYS A 41 -63.92 86.29 -4.36
N GLY A 42 -64.04 85.60 -5.49
CA GLY A 42 -63.40 84.31 -5.72
C GLY A 42 -61.91 84.32 -5.39
N ILE A 43 -61.32 83.13 -5.31
CA ILE A 43 -59.92 82.91 -4.89
C ILE A 43 -58.98 83.93 -5.54
N ILE A 44 -58.21 84.61 -4.68
CA ILE A 44 -57.40 85.77 -5.07
C ILE A 44 -56.06 85.32 -5.64
N GLY A 45 -55.49 84.26 -5.07
CA GLY A 45 -54.17 83.81 -5.45
C GLY A 45 -53.88 82.37 -5.03
N LEU A 46 -52.85 81.83 -5.67
CA LEU A 46 -52.30 80.51 -5.39
C LEU A 46 -50.81 80.67 -5.09
N CYS A 47 -50.36 80.16 -3.95
CA CYS A 47 -49.00 80.26 -3.43
C CYS A 47 -48.41 78.86 -3.22
N SER A 48 -47.11 78.70 -3.43
CA SER A 48 -46.39 77.44 -3.20
C SER A 48 -45.39 77.62 -2.06
N ASP A 49 -45.45 76.72 -1.08
CA ASP A 49 -44.39 76.55 -0.09
C ASP A 49 -43.36 75.55 -0.62
N ALA A 50 -42.21 76.07 -1.05
CA ALA A 50 -41.12 75.27 -1.60
C ALA A 50 -40.44 74.37 -0.55
N THR A 51 -40.54 74.71 0.75
CA THR A 51 -39.93 73.92 1.83
C THR A 51 -40.82 72.79 2.32
N ALA A 52 -42.15 73.01 2.33
CA ALA A 52 -43.12 71.98 2.72
C ALA A 52 -43.65 71.15 1.52
N GLY A 53 -43.43 71.60 0.28
CA GLY A 53 -43.97 70.95 -0.92
C GLY A 53 -45.50 71.06 -1.01
N LEU A 54 -46.09 72.06 -0.36
CA LEU A 54 -47.53 72.26 -0.28
C LEU A 54 -47.97 73.49 -1.07
N PHE A 55 -49.17 73.42 -1.64
CA PHE A 55 -49.78 74.54 -2.34
C PHE A 55 -50.95 75.08 -1.54
N TYR A 56 -51.08 76.40 -1.51
CA TYR A 56 -52.16 77.09 -0.83
C TYR A 56 -52.93 77.96 -1.81
N ALA A 57 -54.24 77.81 -1.86
CA ALA A 57 -55.15 78.73 -2.51
C ALA A 57 -55.83 79.56 -1.42
N TYR A 58 -55.86 80.88 -1.54
CA TYR A 58 -56.43 81.74 -0.52
C TYR A 58 -57.49 82.70 -1.07
N ASP A 59 -58.51 82.93 -0.27
CA ASP A 59 -59.48 84.02 -0.46
C ASP A 59 -59.25 85.12 0.60
N GLN A 60 -60.20 86.04 0.81
CA GLN A 60 -60.06 87.11 1.81
C GLN A 60 -60.12 86.62 3.27
N ASN A 61 -60.77 85.48 3.52
CA ASN A 61 -61.18 85.00 4.83
C ASN A 61 -60.76 83.55 5.14
N SER A 62 -60.26 82.79 4.15
CA SER A 62 -59.97 81.36 4.23
C SER A 62 -58.74 80.98 3.39
N ILE A 63 -58.03 79.95 3.86
CA ILE A 63 -56.86 79.37 3.20
C ILE A 63 -57.16 77.89 2.96
N PHE A 64 -57.15 77.48 1.70
CA PHE A 64 -57.29 76.10 1.28
C PHE A 64 -55.91 75.52 0.99
N GLN A 65 -55.59 74.38 1.61
CA GLN A 65 -54.40 73.61 1.29
C GLN A 65 -54.74 72.65 0.14
N VAL A 66 -54.02 72.78 -0.97
CA VAL A 66 -54.03 71.83 -2.09
C VAL A 66 -52.87 70.87 -1.87
N SER A 67 -53.17 69.67 -1.37
CA SER A 67 -52.19 68.60 -1.19
C SER A 67 -51.99 67.82 -2.50
N ILE A 68 -50.75 67.67 -2.94
CA ILE A 68 -50.41 66.77 -4.05
C ILE A 68 -50.32 65.36 -3.48
N ASN A 69 -51.23 64.48 -3.87
CA ASN A 69 -51.15 63.07 -3.53
C ASN A 69 -50.79 62.28 -4.78
N ASP A 70 -49.63 61.64 -4.75
CA ASP A 70 -49.18 60.68 -5.76
C ASP A 70 -49.10 61.22 -7.22
N GLU A 71 -48.29 62.26 -7.41
CA GLU A 71 -48.16 62.99 -8.68
C GLU A 71 -47.73 62.11 -9.88
N GLY A 72 -46.89 61.11 -9.63
CA GLY A 72 -46.32 60.25 -10.68
C GLY A 72 -47.20 59.07 -11.11
N ARG A 73 -48.40 58.90 -10.53
CA ARG A 73 -49.21 57.68 -10.66
C ARG A 73 -49.49 57.23 -12.10
N ASP A 74 -49.93 58.15 -12.95
CA ASP A 74 -50.26 57.87 -14.35
C ASP A 74 -49.17 58.33 -15.32
N MET A 75 -48.04 58.82 -14.81
CA MET A 75 -47.01 59.40 -15.66
C MET A 75 -46.34 58.36 -16.57
N TRP A 76 -46.27 57.09 -16.13
CA TRP A 76 -45.79 56.00 -16.98
C TRP A 76 -46.65 55.80 -18.25
N LYS A 77 -47.98 56.01 -18.19
CA LYS A 77 -48.87 55.92 -19.37
C LYS A 77 -48.63 57.10 -20.31
N VAL A 78 -48.42 58.29 -19.74
CA VAL A 78 -48.13 59.49 -20.53
C VAL A 78 -46.83 59.31 -21.32
N TYR A 79 -45.78 58.81 -20.68
CA TYR A 79 -44.52 58.51 -21.37
C TYR A 79 -44.64 57.35 -22.37
N LEU A 80 -45.48 56.35 -22.07
CA LEU A 80 -45.80 55.26 -23.00
C LEU A 80 -46.44 55.78 -24.29
N ASP A 81 -47.45 56.67 -24.18
CA ASP A 81 -48.12 57.29 -25.32
C ASP A 81 -47.16 58.13 -26.19
N MET A 82 -46.09 58.65 -25.60
CA MET A 82 -45.04 59.39 -26.31
C MET A 82 -43.94 58.50 -26.91
N ASN A 83 -44.04 57.17 -26.76
CA ASN A 83 -43.01 56.19 -27.12
C ASN A 83 -41.66 56.37 -26.38
N GLU A 84 -41.64 57.11 -25.26
CA GLU A 84 -40.45 57.28 -24.42
C GLU A 84 -40.39 56.18 -23.36
N TYR A 85 -40.04 54.97 -23.79
CA TYR A 85 -40.17 53.80 -22.94
C TYR A 85 -39.21 53.76 -21.74
N THR A 86 -38.02 54.36 -21.85
CA THR A 86 -37.04 54.42 -20.74
C THR A 86 -37.56 55.31 -19.60
N ALA A 87 -38.16 56.44 -19.94
CA ALA A 87 -38.82 57.32 -18.99
C ALA A 87 -40.09 56.68 -18.42
N ALA A 88 -40.85 55.93 -19.22
CA ALA A 88 -42.00 55.16 -18.74
C ALA A 88 -41.59 54.12 -17.68
N LEU A 89 -40.56 53.30 -17.95
CA LEU A 89 -40.07 52.28 -17.01
C LEU A 89 -39.52 52.88 -15.71
N ALA A 90 -38.92 54.07 -15.76
CA ALA A 90 -38.44 54.77 -14.57
C ALA A 90 -39.59 55.24 -13.66
N ASN A 91 -40.76 55.55 -14.24
CA ASN A 91 -41.94 56.01 -13.52
C ASN A 91 -42.92 54.88 -13.16
N CYS A 92 -42.69 53.65 -13.62
CA CYS A 92 -43.49 52.49 -13.21
C CYS A 92 -43.20 52.12 -11.75
N ARG A 93 -44.25 51.91 -10.95
CA ARG A 93 -44.13 51.46 -9.57
C ARG A 93 -44.43 49.97 -9.44
N ASP A 94 -45.50 49.53 -10.08
CA ASP A 94 -45.94 48.13 -10.01
C ASP A 94 -45.29 47.27 -11.11
N PRO A 95 -45.02 45.98 -10.85
CA PRO A 95 -44.60 45.03 -11.88
C PRO A 95 -45.58 44.95 -13.06
N PHE A 96 -46.88 45.03 -12.79
CA PHE A 96 -47.91 45.04 -13.84
C PHE A 96 -47.79 46.24 -14.78
N GLN A 97 -47.43 47.41 -14.25
CA GLN A 97 -47.18 48.61 -15.08
C GLN A 97 -45.95 48.42 -15.96
N ARG A 98 -44.88 47.82 -15.42
CA ARG A 98 -43.67 47.50 -16.19
C ARG A 98 -43.96 46.49 -17.30
N ASP A 99 -44.74 45.45 -17.00
CA ASP A 99 -45.16 44.45 -17.98
C ASP A 99 -45.95 45.09 -19.13
N GLN A 100 -46.80 46.08 -18.84
CA GLN A 100 -47.55 46.81 -19.88
C GLN A 100 -46.63 47.62 -20.80
N VAL A 101 -45.60 48.26 -20.23
CA VAL A 101 -44.58 48.98 -21.03
C VAL A 101 -43.80 47.99 -21.90
N TYR A 102 -43.35 46.87 -21.34
CA TYR A 102 -42.65 45.84 -22.09
C TYR A 102 -43.52 45.20 -23.17
N LEU A 103 -44.82 45.04 -22.93
CA LEU A 103 -45.77 44.54 -23.93
C LEU A 103 -45.81 45.44 -25.16
N VAL A 104 -46.01 46.75 -24.97
CA VAL A 104 -46.06 47.71 -26.07
C VAL A 104 -44.72 47.79 -26.80
N GLN A 105 -43.60 47.76 -26.07
CA GLN A 105 -42.26 47.68 -26.68
C GLN A 105 -42.09 46.41 -27.52
N ALA A 106 -42.54 45.26 -27.00
CA ALA A 106 -42.42 43.99 -27.67
C ALA A 106 -43.31 43.91 -28.91
N GLU A 107 -44.54 44.44 -28.85
CA GLU A 107 -45.46 44.51 -30.00
C GLU A 107 -44.97 45.49 -31.08
N ALA A 108 -44.39 46.62 -30.69
CA ALA A 108 -43.75 47.54 -31.62
C ALA A 108 -42.55 46.87 -32.33
N ALA A 109 -41.69 46.18 -31.56
CA ALA A 109 -40.56 45.44 -32.12
C ALA A 109 -41.03 44.30 -33.05
N PHE A 110 -42.06 43.55 -32.65
CA PHE A 110 -42.64 42.47 -33.44
C PHE A 110 -43.24 42.99 -34.76
N SER A 111 -43.95 44.13 -34.71
CA SER A 111 -44.50 44.78 -35.91
C SER A 111 -43.41 45.30 -36.84
N SER A 112 -42.26 45.71 -36.29
CA SER A 112 -41.06 46.11 -37.06
C SER A 112 -40.25 44.93 -37.61
N LYS A 113 -40.68 43.68 -37.38
CA LYS A 113 -39.96 42.43 -37.71
C LYS A 113 -38.61 42.24 -37.00
N ASP A 114 -38.34 43.00 -35.94
CA ASP A 114 -37.18 42.80 -35.08
C ASP A 114 -37.52 41.77 -33.98
N TYR A 115 -37.60 40.50 -34.40
CA TYR A 115 -38.09 39.41 -33.55
C TYR A 115 -37.16 39.10 -32.37
N PHE A 116 -35.85 39.30 -32.50
CA PHE A 116 -34.88 39.07 -31.41
C PHE A 116 -35.05 40.07 -30.26
N ARG A 117 -35.25 41.35 -30.59
CA ARG A 117 -35.55 42.36 -29.56
C ARG A 117 -36.93 42.13 -28.96
N ALA A 118 -37.93 41.79 -29.79
CA ALA A 118 -39.26 41.45 -29.30
C ALA A 118 -39.20 40.28 -28.29
N ALA A 119 -38.46 39.21 -28.62
CA ALA A 119 -38.23 38.06 -27.73
C ALA A 119 -37.61 38.46 -26.38
N SER A 120 -36.61 39.34 -26.40
CA SER A 120 -35.96 39.83 -25.19
C SER A 120 -36.90 40.65 -24.29
N PHE A 121 -37.84 41.40 -24.86
CA PHE A 121 -38.85 42.14 -24.10
C PHE A 121 -39.97 41.24 -23.60
N TYR A 122 -40.50 40.33 -24.44
CA TYR A 122 -41.51 39.35 -24.02
C TYR A 122 -41.01 38.48 -22.86
N ALA A 123 -39.73 38.12 -22.83
CA ALA A 123 -39.15 37.32 -21.74
C ALA A 123 -39.19 37.99 -20.36
N LYS A 124 -39.29 39.33 -20.31
CA LYS A 124 -39.38 40.11 -19.07
C LYS A 124 -40.81 40.22 -18.53
N ILE A 125 -41.81 39.90 -19.33
CA ILE A 125 -43.22 39.95 -18.96
C ILE A 125 -43.55 38.69 -18.15
N ASN A 126 -44.20 38.86 -17.00
CA ASN A 126 -44.51 37.75 -16.09
C ASN A 126 -46.01 37.58 -15.81
N TYR A 127 -46.79 38.66 -15.85
CA TYR A 127 -48.17 38.65 -15.34
C TYR A 127 -49.24 38.87 -16.41
N ILE A 128 -48.94 39.60 -17.48
CA ILE A 128 -49.96 40.02 -18.46
C ILE A 128 -50.22 38.96 -19.52
N LEU A 129 -49.16 38.34 -20.02
CA LEU A 129 -49.22 37.33 -21.09
C LEU A 129 -48.86 35.97 -20.54
N SER A 130 -49.59 34.95 -20.97
CA SER A 130 -49.22 33.56 -20.73
C SER A 130 -48.02 33.16 -21.59
N PHE A 131 -47.24 32.19 -21.09
CA PHE A 131 -46.08 31.66 -21.81
C PHE A 131 -46.47 31.04 -23.15
N GLU A 132 -47.63 30.36 -23.18
CA GLU A 132 -48.19 29.71 -24.35
C GLU A 132 -48.55 30.72 -25.44
N GLU A 133 -49.18 31.85 -25.08
CA GLU A 133 -49.56 32.90 -26.04
C GLU A 133 -48.35 33.49 -26.75
N VAL A 134 -47.30 33.83 -26.00
CA VAL A 134 -46.06 34.37 -26.58
C VAL A 134 -45.41 33.34 -27.50
N THR A 135 -45.37 32.08 -27.07
CA THR A 135 -44.73 31.03 -27.85
C THR A 135 -45.49 30.74 -29.16
N LEU A 136 -46.83 30.68 -29.10
CA LEU A 136 -47.67 30.52 -30.29
C LEU A 136 -47.52 31.70 -31.27
N LYS A 137 -47.29 32.93 -30.77
CA LYS A 137 -46.98 34.07 -31.64
C LYS A 137 -45.69 33.86 -32.45
N PHE A 138 -44.62 33.35 -31.84
CA PHE A 138 -43.37 33.07 -32.57
C PHE A 138 -43.48 31.87 -33.49
N ILE A 139 -44.18 30.80 -33.08
CA ILE A 139 -44.39 29.60 -33.92
C ILE A 139 -45.23 29.95 -35.16
N SER A 140 -46.29 30.74 -35.01
CA SER A 140 -47.13 31.17 -36.13
C SER A 140 -46.42 32.11 -37.11
N ALA A 141 -45.44 32.88 -36.63
CA ALA A 141 -44.56 33.68 -37.47
C ALA A 141 -43.46 32.85 -38.18
N GLY A 142 -43.25 31.59 -37.79
CA GLY A 142 -42.19 30.73 -38.32
C GLY A 142 -40.78 31.05 -37.80
N GLU A 143 -40.66 31.91 -36.79
CA GLU A 143 -39.39 32.48 -36.31
C GLU A 143 -38.86 31.72 -35.09
N GLN A 144 -38.24 30.56 -35.33
CA GLN A 144 -37.76 29.67 -34.25
C GLN A 144 -36.49 30.16 -33.55
N ASP A 145 -35.62 30.91 -34.24
CA ASP A 145 -34.41 31.49 -33.62
C ASP A 145 -34.76 32.60 -32.61
N ALA A 146 -35.78 33.40 -32.90
CA ALA A 146 -36.32 34.36 -31.97
C ALA A 146 -36.98 33.68 -30.77
N LEU A 147 -37.69 32.56 -31.00
CA LEU A 147 -38.25 31.73 -29.93
C LEU A 147 -37.14 31.19 -29.01
N ARG A 148 -36.04 30.66 -29.56
CA ARG A 148 -34.88 30.21 -28.76
C ARG A 148 -34.35 31.34 -27.87
N THR A 149 -34.21 32.55 -28.42
CA THR A 149 -33.78 33.73 -27.67
C THR A 149 -34.76 34.08 -26.54
N PHE A 150 -36.07 33.98 -26.79
CA PHE A 150 -37.09 34.17 -25.76
C PHE A 150 -36.95 33.14 -24.63
N LEU A 151 -36.79 31.86 -24.96
CA LEU A 151 -36.62 30.79 -23.96
C LEU A 151 -35.36 30.97 -23.13
N LEU A 152 -34.21 31.30 -23.74
CA LEU A 152 -32.96 31.57 -23.02
C LEU A 152 -33.10 32.76 -22.05
N ARG A 153 -33.70 33.86 -22.52
CA ARG A 153 -33.95 35.03 -21.66
C ARG A 153 -34.97 34.74 -20.56
N LYS A 154 -35.93 33.85 -20.81
CA LYS A 154 -36.89 33.42 -19.80
C LYS A 154 -36.21 32.53 -18.76
N LEU A 155 -35.31 31.63 -19.18
CA LEU A 155 -34.47 30.83 -18.27
C LEU A 155 -33.63 31.70 -17.34
N ASP A 156 -33.04 32.80 -17.84
CA ASP A 156 -32.27 33.76 -17.02
C ASP A 156 -33.12 34.44 -15.92
N ASN A 157 -34.42 34.62 -16.17
CA ASN A 157 -35.35 35.32 -15.29
C ASN A 157 -36.08 34.39 -14.30
N LEU A 158 -35.98 33.07 -14.47
CA LEU A 158 -36.65 32.10 -13.59
C LEU A 158 -35.89 31.90 -12.28
N GLU A 159 -36.63 31.71 -11.19
CA GLU A 159 -36.04 31.39 -9.90
C GLU A 159 -35.53 29.93 -9.88
N LYS A 160 -34.38 29.70 -9.24
CA LYS A 160 -33.74 28.37 -9.15
C LYS A 160 -34.61 27.32 -8.43
N SER A 161 -35.70 27.72 -7.77
CA SER A 161 -36.69 26.84 -7.15
C SER A 161 -37.52 26.07 -8.18
N ASP A 162 -37.74 26.63 -9.36
CA ASP A 162 -38.72 26.12 -10.34
C ASP A 162 -38.12 25.04 -11.25
N LYS A 163 -37.45 24.05 -10.65
CA LYS A 163 -36.65 23.03 -11.36
C LYS A 163 -37.39 22.39 -12.52
N CYS A 164 -38.67 22.02 -12.36
CA CYS A 164 -39.45 21.39 -13.43
C CYS A 164 -39.64 22.31 -14.64
N GLN A 165 -39.92 23.60 -14.43
CA GLN A 165 -40.08 24.57 -15.52
C GLN A 165 -38.74 24.80 -16.22
N ILE A 166 -37.66 24.95 -15.46
CA ILE A 166 -36.32 25.12 -16.02
C ILE A 166 -35.93 23.87 -16.82
N THR A 167 -36.15 22.65 -16.33
CA THR A 167 -35.86 21.42 -17.08
C THR A 167 -36.68 21.30 -18.37
N MET A 168 -37.98 21.62 -18.35
CA MET A 168 -38.81 21.57 -19.56
C MET A 168 -38.34 22.60 -20.59
N ILE A 169 -38.11 23.84 -20.18
CA ILE A 169 -37.64 24.90 -21.07
C ILE A 169 -36.24 24.60 -21.58
N SER A 170 -35.32 24.09 -20.75
CA SER A 170 -33.97 23.69 -21.17
C SER A 170 -34.00 22.51 -22.14
N THR A 171 -34.89 21.53 -21.94
CA THR A 171 -35.07 20.40 -22.87
C THR A 171 -35.59 20.89 -24.22
N TRP A 172 -36.58 21.77 -24.22
CA TRP A 172 -37.08 22.36 -25.45
C TRP A 172 -36.03 23.24 -26.15
N THR A 173 -35.28 24.03 -25.38
CA THR A 173 -34.19 24.85 -25.91
C THR A 173 -33.11 23.96 -26.56
N THR A 174 -32.83 22.80 -25.97
CA THR A 174 -31.93 21.79 -26.55
C THR A 174 -32.46 21.32 -27.91
N GLU A 175 -33.74 20.99 -28.01
CA GLU A 175 -34.38 20.59 -29.27
C GLU A 175 -34.33 21.70 -30.33
N LEU A 176 -34.57 22.97 -29.95
CA LEU A 176 -34.46 24.11 -30.87
C LEU A 176 -33.03 24.34 -31.35
N TYR A 177 -32.02 24.15 -30.50
CA TYR A 177 -30.62 24.17 -30.95
C TYR A 177 -30.36 23.05 -31.96
N LEU A 178 -30.80 21.82 -31.67
CA LEU A 178 -30.60 20.68 -32.56
C LEU A 178 -31.31 20.88 -33.92
N ASP A 179 -32.53 21.41 -33.92
CA ASP A 179 -33.26 21.74 -35.15
C ASP A 179 -32.53 22.82 -35.96
N LYS A 180 -32.08 23.92 -35.31
CA LYS A 180 -31.31 24.96 -36.00
C LYS A 180 -30.04 24.40 -36.62
N ILE A 181 -29.30 23.58 -35.89
CA ILE A 181 -28.05 23.01 -36.40
C ILE A 181 -28.32 22.05 -37.56
N ASN A 182 -29.42 21.28 -37.53
CA ASN A 182 -29.82 20.43 -38.65
C ASN A 182 -30.27 21.25 -39.87
N ARG A 183 -31.01 22.35 -39.69
CA ARG A 183 -31.37 23.26 -40.79
C ARG A 183 -30.13 23.86 -41.46
N LEU A 184 -29.17 24.34 -40.67
CA LEU A 184 -27.91 24.88 -41.20
C LEU A 184 -27.13 23.85 -42.04
N LEU A 185 -27.18 22.57 -41.67
CA LEU A 185 -26.56 21.49 -42.46
C LEU A 185 -27.31 21.17 -43.75
N LEU A 186 -28.64 21.29 -43.76
CA LEU A 186 -29.46 21.06 -44.95
C LEU A 186 -29.41 22.25 -45.93
N GLU A 187 -29.14 23.46 -45.43
CA GLU A 187 -28.99 24.69 -46.22
C GLU A 187 -27.59 24.83 -46.85
N ASP A 188 -26.63 23.98 -46.46
CA ASP A 188 -25.21 24.03 -46.86
C ASP A 188 -24.92 23.53 -48.29
N ASP A 189 -25.95 23.22 -49.09
CA ASP A 189 -25.81 22.95 -50.54
C ASP A 189 -25.34 24.19 -51.33
N SER A 190 -25.30 25.38 -50.70
CA SER A 190 -24.76 26.61 -51.28
C SER A 190 -23.46 27.05 -50.59
N ALA A 191 -22.33 26.63 -51.17
CA ALA A 191 -20.95 26.87 -50.71
C ALA A 191 -20.62 28.35 -50.43
N SER A 192 -20.96 28.84 -49.24
CA SER A 192 -20.57 30.15 -48.71
C SER A 192 -19.78 29.92 -47.43
N ASP A 193 -18.53 30.38 -47.37
CA ASP A 193 -17.65 30.30 -46.18
C ASP A 193 -18.31 30.91 -44.92
N ASN A 194 -19.30 31.78 -45.09
CA ASN A 194 -20.03 32.43 -44.00
C ASN A 194 -20.97 31.45 -43.25
N SER A 195 -21.55 30.46 -43.95
CA SER A 195 -22.48 29.48 -43.36
C SER A 195 -21.76 28.52 -42.40
N ASN A 196 -20.52 28.14 -42.73
CA ASN A 196 -19.70 27.27 -41.87
C ASN A 196 -19.25 27.99 -40.58
N LEU A 197 -18.96 29.30 -40.66
CA LEU A 197 -18.67 30.11 -39.48
C LEU A 197 -19.88 30.24 -38.55
N GLU A 198 -21.08 30.44 -39.11
CA GLU A 198 -22.33 30.48 -38.35
C GLU A 198 -22.62 29.13 -37.69
N TYR A 199 -22.47 28.02 -38.43
CA TYR A 199 -22.60 26.66 -37.92
C TYR A 199 -21.67 26.38 -36.73
N GLN A 200 -20.37 26.70 -36.86
CA GLN A 200 -19.42 26.54 -35.77
C GLN A 200 -19.73 27.43 -34.56
N SER A 201 -20.25 28.64 -34.80
CA SER A 201 -20.67 29.56 -33.73
C SER A 201 -21.85 28.97 -32.94
N ILE A 202 -22.86 28.45 -33.63
CA ILE A 202 -24.04 27.84 -32.99
C ILE A 202 -23.65 26.59 -32.21
N ILE A 203 -22.75 25.74 -32.73
CA ILE A 203 -22.26 24.57 -31.97
C ILE A 203 -21.52 25.00 -30.70
N LYS A 204 -20.69 26.04 -30.76
CA LYS A 204 -20.00 26.57 -29.57
C LYS A 204 -20.99 27.11 -28.55
N GLU A 205 -22.00 27.86 -29.00
CA GLU A 205 -23.10 28.35 -28.16
C GLU A 205 -23.86 27.19 -27.52
N PHE A 206 -24.18 26.15 -28.28
CA PHE A 206 -24.87 24.96 -27.80
C PHE A 206 -24.03 24.19 -26.77
N ARG A 207 -22.72 24.00 -27.01
CA ARG A 207 -21.82 23.36 -26.04
C ARG A 207 -21.72 24.18 -24.74
N ALA A 208 -21.67 25.51 -24.83
CA ALA A 208 -21.71 26.38 -23.65
C ALA A 208 -23.04 26.20 -22.88
N PHE A 209 -24.17 26.22 -23.59
CA PHE A 209 -25.49 26.00 -23.00
C PHE A 209 -25.61 24.64 -22.28
N LEU A 210 -25.11 23.55 -22.89
CA LEU A 210 -25.09 22.22 -22.26
C LEU A 210 -24.21 22.19 -21.00
N SER A 211 -23.12 22.95 -20.98
CA SER A 211 -22.25 23.09 -19.82
C SER A 211 -22.94 23.82 -18.67
N ASP A 212 -23.61 24.94 -18.98
CA ASP A 212 -24.32 25.77 -18.02
C ASP A 212 -25.57 25.06 -17.46
N SER A 213 -26.26 24.29 -18.31
CA SER A 213 -27.51 23.61 -17.97
C SER A 213 -27.33 22.17 -17.45
N LYS A 214 -26.09 21.74 -17.20
CA LYS A 214 -25.77 20.34 -16.86
C LYS A 214 -26.54 19.80 -15.65
N ASP A 215 -26.81 20.62 -14.64
CA ASP A 215 -27.43 20.17 -13.38
C ASP A 215 -28.96 20.13 -13.47
N VAL A 216 -29.53 20.79 -14.48
CA VAL A 216 -30.97 20.95 -14.68
C VAL A 216 -31.51 19.98 -15.72
N LEU A 217 -30.72 19.66 -16.74
CA LEU A 217 -31.12 18.75 -17.81
C LEU A 217 -31.24 17.30 -17.31
N ASP A 218 -32.37 16.67 -17.67
CA ASP A 218 -32.57 15.24 -17.48
C ASP A 218 -31.65 14.46 -18.39
N GLU A 219 -30.81 13.64 -17.80
CA GLU A 219 -29.75 12.93 -18.50
C GLU A 219 -30.31 11.98 -19.57
N THR A 220 -31.34 11.20 -19.22
CA THR A 220 -31.87 10.16 -20.11
C THR A 220 -32.55 10.75 -21.33
N THR A 221 -33.27 11.86 -21.15
CA THR A 221 -33.98 12.54 -22.21
C THR A 221 -33.02 13.27 -23.12
N THR A 222 -32.06 14.03 -22.57
CA THR A 222 -31.05 14.75 -23.36
C THR A 222 -30.18 13.78 -24.18
N MET A 223 -29.76 12.66 -23.61
CA MET A 223 -29.00 11.64 -24.35
C MET A 223 -29.81 11.07 -25.53
N LYS A 224 -31.07 10.67 -25.30
CA LYS A 224 -31.95 10.17 -26.36
C LYS A 224 -32.20 11.18 -27.46
N LEU A 225 -32.35 12.47 -27.12
CA LEU A 225 -32.47 13.54 -28.10
C LEU A 225 -31.19 13.68 -28.93
N LEU A 226 -30.02 13.67 -28.30
CA LEU A 226 -28.75 13.73 -29.04
C LEU A 226 -28.56 12.52 -29.97
N GLU A 227 -28.95 11.31 -29.51
CA GLU A 227 -28.94 10.09 -30.32
C GLU A 227 -29.93 10.17 -31.50
N SER A 228 -31.16 10.62 -31.27
CA SER A 228 -32.19 10.67 -32.33
C SER A 228 -31.88 11.68 -33.42
N TYR A 229 -31.19 12.77 -33.06
CA TYR A 229 -30.70 13.78 -34.00
C TYR A 229 -29.34 13.41 -34.62
N GLY A 230 -28.73 12.27 -34.23
CA GLY A 230 -27.48 11.77 -34.80
C GLY A 230 -26.22 12.54 -34.40
N ARG A 231 -26.25 13.29 -33.29
CA ARG A 231 -25.18 14.22 -32.87
C ARG A 231 -24.21 13.54 -31.91
N VAL A 232 -23.37 12.67 -32.45
CA VAL A 232 -22.49 11.83 -31.64
C VAL A 232 -21.41 12.64 -30.90
N GLU A 233 -20.86 13.69 -31.50
CA GLU A 233 -19.85 14.54 -30.85
C GLU A 233 -20.41 15.29 -29.63
N GLU A 234 -21.60 15.91 -29.78
CA GLU A 234 -22.27 16.62 -28.69
C GLU A 234 -22.77 15.65 -27.60
N LEU A 235 -23.18 14.43 -27.98
CA LEU A 235 -23.50 13.36 -27.05
C LEU A 235 -22.30 12.99 -26.18
N VAL A 236 -21.13 12.81 -26.79
CA VAL A 236 -19.88 12.50 -26.08
C VAL A 236 -19.48 13.66 -25.17
N TYR A 237 -19.65 14.90 -25.64
CA TYR A 237 -19.43 16.09 -24.82
C TYR A 237 -20.35 16.12 -23.59
N PHE A 238 -21.65 15.91 -23.76
CA PHE A 238 -22.62 15.87 -22.66
C PHE A 238 -22.37 14.69 -21.70
N ALA A 239 -22.05 13.51 -22.23
CA ALA A 239 -21.66 12.34 -21.43
C ALA A 239 -20.41 12.63 -20.57
N SER A 240 -19.42 13.35 -21.12
CA SER A 240 -18.22 13.75 -20.38
C SER A 240 -18.52 14.74 -19.23
N LEU A 241 -19.52 15.61 -19.39
CA LEU A 241 -19.97 16.56 -18.36
C LEU A 241 -20.71 15.86 -17.22
N LYS A 242 -21.53 14.85 -17.53
CA LYS A 242 -22.29 14.05 -16.54
C LYS A 242 -21.45 12.96 -15.88
N GLY A 243 -20.28 12.63 -16.44
CA GLY A 243 -19.38 11.61 -15.90
C GLY A 243 -19.62 10.20 -16.45
N HIS A 244 -20.35 10.06 -17.56
CA HIS A 244 -20.57 8.78 -18.26
C HIS A 244 -19.40 8.43 -19.17
N TYR A 245 -18.24 8.20 -18.55
CA TYR A 245 -17.00 7.95 -19.26
C TYR A 245 -17.00 6.64 -20.06
N GLU A 246 -17.87 5.68 -19.74
CA GLU A 246 -18.02 4.44 -20.53
C GLU A 246 -18.39 4.72 -21.98
N ILE A 247 -19.38 5.60 -22.19
CA ILE A 247 -19.89 5.95 -23.53
C ILE A 247 -18.82 6.73 -24.29
N VAL A 248 -18.15 7.66 -23.61
CA VAL A 248 -17.08 8.49 -24.16
C VAL A 248 -15.91 7.62 -24.65
N VAL A 249 -15.44 6.69 -23.82
CA VAL A 249 -14.31 5.80 -24.16
C VAL A 249 -14.72 4.82 -25.26
N HIS A 250 -15.92 4.25 -25.20
CA HIS A 250 -16.41 3.35 -26.24
C HIS A 250 -16.48 4.04 -27.61
N HIS A 251 -16.92 5.31 -27.64
CA HIS A 251 -16.96 6.10 -28.87
C HIS A 251 -15.55 6.34 -29.45
N TYR A 252 -14.59 6.77 -28.62
CA TYR A 252 -13.22 6.98 -29.10
C TYR A 252 -12.56 5.70 -29.59
N ILE A 253 -12.84 4.55 -28.95
CA ILE A 253 -12.36 3.24 -29.42
C ILE A 253 -12.97 2.89 -30.78
N GLN A 254 -14.27 3.13 -30.99
CA GLN A 254 -14.92 2.90 -32.29
C GLN A 254 -14.34 3.78 -33.41
N GLN A 255 -13.95 5.02 -33.09
CA GLN A 255 -13.29 5.94 -34.03
C GLN A 255 -11.82 5.60 -34.28
N GLY A 256 -11.24 4.68 -33.51
CA GLY A 256 -9.82 4.34 -33.57
C GLY A 256 -8.88 5.35 -32.91
N GLU A 257 -9.42 6.28 -32.12
CA GLU A 257 -8.63 7.32 -31.44
C GLU A 257 -8.18 6.89 -30.04
N ALA A 258 -7.21 5.97 -29.97
CA ALA A 258 -6.70 5.43 -28.70
C ALA A 258 -6.18 6.51 -27.74
N LYS A 259 -5.41 7.49 -28.22
CA LYS A 259 -4.85 8.58 -27.39
C LYS A 259 -5.92 9.39 -26.66
N LYS A 260 -6.99 9.81 -27.35
CA LYS A 260 -8.08 10.57 -26.70
C LYS A 260 -8.83 9.72 -25.68
N ALA A 261 -9.04 8.43 -25.98
CA ALA A 261 -9.63 7.49 -25.03
C ALA A 261 -8.77 7.36 -23.75
N LEU A 262 -7.44 7.24 -23.91
CA LEU A 262 -6.49 7.15 -22.80
C LEU A 262 -6.43 8.45 -21.99
N GLU A 263 -6.45 9.62 -22.62
CA GLU A 263 -6.51 10.92 -21.94
C GLU A 263 -7.76 11.05 -21.06
N VAL A 264 -8.90 10.53 -21.51
CA VAL A 264 -10.12 10.49 -20.69
C VAL A 264 -9.93 9.54 -19.52
N LEU A 265 -9.41 8.33 -19.75
CA LEU A 265 -9.19 7.32 -18.72
C LEU A 265 -8.15 7.71 -17.65
N GLN A 266 -7.19 8.59 -17.97
CA GLN A 266 -6.19 9.10 -17.03
C GLN A 266 -6.74 10.16 -16.06
N LYS A 267 -7.94 10.71 -16.30
CA LYS A 267 -8.53 11.71 -15.42
C LYS A 267 -8.86 11.09 -14.05
N PRO A 268 -8.59 11.79 -12.92
CA PRO A 268 -8.82 11.25 -11.58
C PRO A 268 -10.30 11.00 -11.25
N SER A 269 -11.22 11.58 -12.03
CA SER A 269 -12.67 11.35 -11.89
C SER A 269 -13.13 10.00 -12.43
N VAL A 270 -12.31 9.30 -13.22
CA VAL A 270 -12.69 8.05 -13.88
C VAL A 270 -12.36 6.84 -13.01
N PRO A 271 -13.30 5.91 -12.79
CA PRO A 271 -13.03 4.70 -12.04
C PRO A 271 -12.03 3.80 -12.79
N ILE A 272 -11.06 3.26 -12.05
CA ILE A 272 -9.99 2.40 -12.57
C ILE A 272 -10.56 1.12 -13.22
N ASP A 273 -11.76 0.68 -12.80
CA ASP A 273 -12.44 -0.48 -13.37
C ASP A 273 -12.71 -0.36 -14.88
N LEU A 274 -12.91 0.87 -15.38
CA LEU A 274 -13.07 1.10 -16.82
C LEU A 274 -11.78 0.86 -17.59
N GLN A 275 -10.63 1.15 -16.99
CA GLN A 275 -9.34 0.84 -17.61
C GLN A 275 -9.17 -0.67 -17.81
N TYR A 276 -9.62 -1.51 -16.86
CA TYR A 276 -9.58 -2.97 -17.03
C TYR A 276 -10.59 -3.47 -18.07
N LYS A 277 -11.80 -2.89 -18.11
CA LYS A 277 -12.87 -3.28 -19.06
C LYS A 277 -12.45 -3.02 -20.51
N PHE A 278 -11.88 -1.85 -20.78
CA PHE A 278 -11.46 -1.43 -22.13
C PHE A 278 -10.01 -1.81 -22.47
N ALA A 279 -9.23 -2.35 -21.52
CA ALA A 279 -7.84 -2.76 -21.77
C ALA A 279 -7.67 -3.69 -22.99
N PRO A 280 -8.49 -4.76 -23.19
CA PRO A 280 -8.33 -5.62 -24.36
C PRO A 280 -8.51 -4.89 -25.69
N ASP A 281 -9.49 -3.98 -25.75
CA ASP A 281 -9.81 -3.26 -26.98
C ASP A 281 -8.79 -2.15 -27.27
N LEU A 282 -8.28 -1.49 -26.23
CA LEU A 282 -7.22 -0.48 -26.34
C LEU A 282 -5.88 -1.08 -26.78
N VAL A 283 -5.49 -2.22 -26.21
CA VAL A 283 -4.25 -2.90 -26.61
C VAL A 283 -4.34 -3.42 -28.05
N ALA A 284 -5.51 -3.93 -28.47
CA ALA A 284 -5.71 -4.37 -29.85
C ALA A 284 -5.69 -3.19 -30.86
N LEU A 285 -6.08 -1.98 -30.43
CA LEU A 285 -6.08 -0.80 -31.27
C LEU A 285 -4.69 -0.14 -31.36
N ASP A 286 -4.05 0.11 -30.21
CA ASP A 286 -2.70 0.69 -30.11
C ASP A 286 -2.01 0.22 -28.82
N ALA A 287 -1.15 -0.79 -28.95
CA ALA A 287 -0.42 -1.36 -27.83
C ALA A 287 0.64 -0.41 -27.23
N TYR A 288 1.29 0.41 -28.06
CA TYR A 288 2.37 1.28 -27.62
C TYR A 288 1.84 2.35 -26.66
N GLU A 289 0.82 3.08 -27.08
CA GLU A 289 0.27 4.17 -26.27
C GLU A 289 -0.46 3.68 -25.03
N THR A 290 -1.12 2.54 -25.15
CA THR A 290 -1.80 1.89 -24.02
C THR A 290 -0.80 1.47 -22.95
N VAL A 291 0.33 0.87 -23.34
CA VAL A 291 1.38 0.45 -22.40
C VAL A 291 2.07 1.65 -21.74
N GLU A 292 2.41 2.70 -22.48
CA GLU A 292 2.99 3.93 -21.91
C GLU A 292 2.04 4.60 -20.91
N SER A 293 0.74 4.59 -21.20
CA SER A 293 -0.30 5.05 -20.28
C SER A 293 -0.35 4.22 -18.99
N TRP A 294 -0.23 2.89 -19.10
CA TRP A 294 -0.17 2.00 -17.93
C TRP A 294 1.10 2.19 -17.11
N MET A 295 2.25 2.46 -17.74
CA MET A 295 3.50 2.74 -17.01
C MET A 295 3.42 4.05 -16.22
N THR A 296 2.70 5.04 -16.76
CA THR A 296 2.47 6.33 -16.09
C THR A 296 1.52 6.19 -14.90
N THR A 297 0.57 5.27 -14.98
CA THR A 297 -0.49 5.09 -13.97
C THR A 297 -0.05 4.12 -12.86
N LYS A 298 0.30 4.66 -11.68
CA LYS A 298 0.90 3.88 -10.57
C LYS A 298 -0.06 2.92 -9.82
N ASN A 299 -1.36 3.02 -10.05
CA ASN A 299 -2.38 2.30 -9.25
C ASN A 299 -2.99 1.07 -9.96
N LEU A 300 -2.45 0.65 -11.10
CA LEU A 300 -2.97 -0.48 -11.86
C LEU A 300 -2.49 -1.82 -11.31
N ASN A 301 -3.40 -2.79 -11.21
CA ASN A 301 -3.11 -4.17 -10.83
C ASN A 301 -2.77 -4.99 -12.09
N PRO A 302 -1.52 -5.43 -12.29
CA PRO A 302 -1.12 -6.13 -13.52
C PRO A 302 -1.89 -7.44 -13.74
N ARG A 303 -2.29 -8.12 -12.66
CA ARG A 303 -3.07 -9.37 -12.74
C ARG A 303 -4.40 -9.23 -13.48
N LYS A 304 -5.07 -8.08 -13.36
CA LYS A 304 -6.34 -7.82 -14.07
C LYS A 304 -6.13 -7.49 -15.54
N LEU A 305 -4.91 -7.14 -15.94
CA LEU A 305 -4.53 -6.83 -17.33
C LEU A 305 -4.04 -8.05 -18.10
N ILE A 306 -3.71 -9.16 -17.42
CA ILE A 306 -3.29 -10.43 -18.03
C ILE A 306 -4.22 -10.88 -19.17
N PRO A 307 -5.56 -10.87 -19.03
CA PRO A 307 -6.45 -11.31 -20.12
C PRO A 307 -6.30 -10.45 -21.39
N ALA A 308 -6.12 -9.13 -21.25
CA ALA A 308 -5.91 -8.22 -22.38
C ALA A 308 -4.59 -8.54 -23.11
N MET A 309 -3.52 -8.72 -22.33
CA MET A 309 -2.19 -9.03 -22.84
C MET A 309 -2.12 -10.42 -23.49
N MET A 310 -2.81 -11.41 -22.92
CA MET A 310 -2.89 -12.76 -23.48
C MET A 310 -3.64 -12.78 -24.81
N ARG A 311 -4.76 -12.07 -24.93
CA ARG A 311 -5.51 -11.93 -26.19
C ARG A 311 -4.63 -11.35 -27.28
N TYR A 312 -3.94 -10.24 -26.98
CA TYR A 312 -3.01 -9.62 -27.91
C TYR A 312 -1.89 -10.56 -28.37
N SER A 313 -1.29 -11.31 -27.45
CA SER A 313 -0.21 -12.27 -27.75
C SER A 313 -0.65 -13.53 -28.50
N SER A 314 -1.96 -13.77 -28.61
CA SER A 314 -2.54 -14.92 -29.31
C SER A 314 -2.89 -14.58 -30.75
N GLU A 315 -3.10 -13.31 -31.05
CA GLU A 315 -3.42 -12.82 -32.39
C GLU A 315 -2.12 -12.66 -33.20
N PRO A 316 -2.09 -13.07 -34.49
CA PRO A 316 -0.90 -13.05 -35.33
C PRO A 316 -0.57 -11.63 -35.79
N HIS A 317 -0.04 -10.83 -34.87
CA HIS A 317 0.43 -9.47 -35.13
C HIS A 317 1.88 -9.47 -35.62
N ALA A 318 2.31 -8.35 -36.20
CA ALA A 318 3.69 -8.16 -36.65
C ALA A 318 4.68 -8.46 -35.51
N LYS A 319 5.80 -9.13 -35.82
CA LYS A 319 6.77 -9.64 -34.83
C LYS A 319 7.25 -8.59 -33.79
N ASN A 320 7.18 -7.30 -34.11
CA ASN A 320 7.67 -6.21 -33.26
C ASN A 320 6.71 -5.77 -32.15
N GLU A 321 5.42 -6.08 -32.30
CA GLU A 321 4.36 -5.58 -31.42
C GLU A 321 4.30 -6.30 -30.07
N THR A 322 4.74 -7.56 -30.03
CA THR A 322 4.84 -8.35 -28.79
C THR A 322 5.83 -7.76 -27.77
N HIS A 323 6.78 -6.93 -28.22
CA HIS A 323 7.78 -6.32 -27.36
C HIS A 323 7.18 -5.29 -26.39
N GLU A 324 6.08 -4.61 -26.74
CA GLU A 324 5.49 -3.59 -25.85
C GLU A 324 4.84 -4.23 -24.61
N VAL A 325 4.16 -5.37 -24.79
CA VAL A 325 3.62 -6.17 -23.69
C VAL A 325 4.75 -6.68 -22.79
N ILE A 326 5.87 -7.12 -23.37
CA ILE A 326 7.06 -7.56 -22.62
C ILE A 326 7.66 -6.38 -21.85
N LYS A 327 7.80 -5.21 -22.48
CA LYS A 327 8.29 -3.98 -21.85
C LYS A 327 7.46 -3.58 -20.63
N TYR A 328 6.12 -3.71 -20.72
CA TYR A 328 5.24 -3.49 -19.56
C TYR A 328 5.46 -4.50 -18.44
N LEU A 329 5.61 -5.79 -18.77
CA LEU A 329 5.88 -6.84 -17.77
C LEU A 329 7.25 -6.66 -17.12
N GLU A 330 8.28 -6.30 -17.89
CA GLU A 330 9.60 -5.94 -17.38
C GLU A 330 9.52 -4.73 -16.44
N TYR A 331 8.73 -3.72 -16.79
CA TYR A 331 8.44 -2.60 -15.89
C TYR A 331 7.76 -3.07 -14.59
N CYS A 332 6.79 -3.97 -14.69
CA CYS A 332 6.08 -4.53 -13.55
C CYS A 332 7.00 -5.36 -12.62
N VAL A 333 7.96 -6.08 -13.19
CA VAL A 333 8.89 -6.94 -12.44
C VAL A 333 10.05 -6.12 -11.87
N HIS A 334 10.69 -5.26 -12.66
CA HIS A 334 11.89 -4.53 -12.24
C HIS A 334 11.61 -3.25 -11.46
N ARG A 335 10.57 -2.48 -11.80
CA ARG A 335 10.29 -1.18 -11.17
C ARG A 335 9.18 -1.25 -10.12
N LEU A 336 8.12 -2.01 -10.39
CA LEU A 336 7.03 -2.19 -9.42
C LEU A 336 7.30 -3.33 -8.42
N HIS A 337 8.30 -4.18 -8.67
CA HIS A 337 8.62 -5.35 -7.85
C HIS A 337 7.39 -6.22 -7.54
N ASN A 338 6.51 -6.41 -8.53
CA ASN A 338 5.33 -7.26 -8.34
C ASN A 338 5.77 -8.69 -8.08
N GLU A 339 5.15 -9.34 -7.10
CA GLU A 339 5.44 -10.72 -6.68
C GLU A 339 4.40 -11.73 -7.20
N ASP A 340 3.47 -11.27 -8.05
CA ASP A 340 2.37 -12.12 -8.54
C ASP A 340 2.87 -13.20 -9.51
N PRO A 341 2.57 -14.49 -9.27
CA PRO A 341 3.03 -15.57 -10.15
C PRO A 341 2.44 -15.55 -11.55
N GLY A 342 1.23 -15.01 -11.72
CA GLY A 342 0.58 -14.93 -13.03
C GLY A 342 1.35 -14.00 -13.98
N VAL A 343 1.86 -12.88 -13.46
CA VAL A 343 2.64 -11.90 -14.23
C VAL A 343 3.97 -12.50 -14.68
N HIS A 344 4.68 -13.19 -13.78
CA HIS A 344 5.94 -13.85 -14.11
C HIS A 344 5.76 -15.04 -15.06
N ASN A 345 4.70 -15.85 -14.86
CA ASN A 345 4.37 -16.95 -15.76
C ASN A 345 4.00 -16.44 -17.17
N LEU A 346 3.29 -15.32 -17.27
CA LEU A 346 2.98 -14.69 -18.55
C LEU A 346 4.26 -14.18 -19.23
N LEU A 347 5.12 -13.47 -18.50
CA LEU A 347 6.39 -12.96 -19.02
C LEU A 347 7.28 -14.11 -19.52
N LEU A 348 7.41 -15.17 -18.72
CA LEU A 348 8.11 -16.39 -19.11
C LEU A 348 7.51 -16.99 -20.39
N SER A 349 6.18 -16.99 -20.51
CA SER A 349 5.53 -17.53 -21.70
C SER A 349 5.77 -16.73 -22.96
N LEU A 350 5.96 -15.41 -22.84
CA LEU A 350 6.31 -14.55 -23.96
C LEU A 350 7.79 -14.71 -24.32
N TYR A 351 8.70 -14.79 -23.35
CA TYR A 351 10.11 -15.06 -23.61
C TYR A 351 10.34 -16.45 -24.23
N ALA A 352 9.62 -17.49 -23.79
CA ALA A 352 9.74 -18.82 -24.36
C ALA A 352 9.35 -18.88 -25.86
N LYS A 353 8.43 -18.00 -26.29
CA LYS A 353 8.01 -17.84 -27.69
C LYS A 353 9.00 -17.03 -28.54
N GLN A 354 9.85 -16.19 -27.94
CA GLN A 354 10.86 -15.44 -28.68
C GLN A 354 11.95 -16.36 -29.21
N GLU A 355 12.61 -15.98 -30.32
CA GLU A 355 13.68 -16.77 -30.94
C GLU A 355 14.96 -16.81 -30.07
N ASP A 356 15.22 -15.75 -29.28
CA ASP A 356 16.42 -15.57 -28.45
C ASP A 356 16.31 -16.15 -27.04
N ASP A 357 17.24 -17.05 -26.67
CA ASP A 357 17.32 -17.67 -25.34
C ASP A 357 17.90 -16.73 -24.26
N SER A 358 18.60 -15.66 -24.65
CA SER A 358 19.37 -14.81 -23.74
C SER A 358 18.48 -14.03 -22.76
N SER A 359 17.38 -13.46 -23.23
CA SER A 359 16.40 -12.73 -22.42
C SER A 359 15.73 -13.65 -21.40
N LEU A 360 15.36 -14.87 -21.84
CA LEU A 360 14.79 -15.91 -20.98
C LEU A 360 15.78 -16.33 -19.89
N LEU A 361 17.03 -16.59 -20.24
CA LEU A 361 18.07 -16.98 -19.28
C LEU A 361 18.37 -15.85 -18.29
N ARG A 362 18.46 -14.60 -18.76
CA ARG A 362 18.62 -13.44 -17.87
C ARG A 362 17.46 -13.31 -16.90
N PHE A 363 16.24 -13.54 -17.35
CA PHE A 363 15.05 -13.56 -16.49
C PHE A 363 15.13 -14.71 -15.47
N LEU A 364 15.48 -15.93 -15.88
CA LEU A 364 15.61 -17.08 -14.97
C LEU A 364 16.74 -16.94 -13.94
N GLN A 365 17.84 -16.28 -14.31
CA GLN A 365 18.99 -16.03 -13.43
C GLN A 365 18.78 -14.83 -12.50
N SER A 366 17.87 -13.92 -12.83
CA SER A 366 17.61 -12.74 -12.02
C SER A 366 16.80 -13.12 -10.79
N LYS A 367 17.36 -12.86 -9.60
CA LYS A 367 16.60 -12.93 -8.35
C LYS A 367 15.67 -11.73 -8.27
N PHE A 368 14.37 -11.98 -8.27
CA PHE A 368 13.35 -10.94 -8.15
C PHE A 368 12.77 -10.98 -6.74
N GLY A 369 12.79 -9.84 -6.03
CA GLY A 369 12.16 -9.69 -4.72
C GLY A 369 13.00 -8.95 -3.68
N LYS A 370 12.33 -8.33 -2.70
CA LYS A 370 12.91 -7.81 -1.45
C LYS A 370 12.60 -8.76 -0.27
N GLY A 371 12.62 -10.07 -0.52
CA GLY A 371 12.35 -11.06 0.51
C GLY A 371 13.49 -11.16 1.52
N PRO A 372 13.21 -11.52 2.79
CA PRO A 372 14.27 -11.91 3.74
C PRO A 372 15.04 -13.11 3.17
N GLU A 373 16.17 -13.46 3.77
CA GLU A 373 17.07 -14.55 3.34
C GLU A 373 16.38 -15.93 3.15
N ASN A 374 15.10 -16.06 3.55
CA ASN A 374 14.22 -17.24 3.42
C ASN A 374 12.93 -17.02 2.59
N GLY A 375 12.85 -16.01 1.72
CA GLY A 375 11.73 -15.84 0.78
C GLY A 375 11.82 -16.81 -0.43
N PRO A 376 10.73 -17.07 -1.16
CA PRO A 376 10.81 -17.84 -2.40
C PRO A 376 11.75 -17.12 -3.38
N GLU A 377 12.83 -17.77 -3.80
CA GLU A 377 13.81 -17.19 -4.72
C GLU A 377 13.20 -16.81 -6.08
N PHE A 378 12.02 -17.37 -6.41
CA PHE A 378 11.33 -17.20 -7.67
C PHE A 378 9.81 -17.10 -7.47
N PHE A 379 9.17 -16.21 -8.24
CA PHE A 379 7.73 -16.01 -8.19
C PHE A 379 6.95 -16.72 -9.31
N TYR A 380 7.60 -17.43 -10.24
CA TYR A 380 6.92 -18.23 -11.28
C TYR A 380 6.75 -19.70 -10.85
N ASP A 381 5.86 -20.44 -11.51
CA ASP A 381 5.67 -21.89 -11.28
C ASP A 381 6.71 -22.69 -12.09
N PRO A 382 7.67 -23.37 -11.44
CA PRO A 382 8.72 -24.13 -12.14
C PRO A 382 8.17 -25.27 -13.01
N LYS A 383 7.05 -25.90 -12.62
CA LYS A 383 6.44 -27.01 -13.39
C LYS A 383 5.78 -26.49 -14.67
N TYR A 384 5.13 -25.33 -14.57
CA TYR A 384 4.57 -24.65 -15.74
C TYR A 384 5.67 -24.20 -16.69
N ALA A 385 6.72 -23.57 -16.14
CA ALA A 385 7.90 -23.12 -16.86
C ALA A 385 8.55 -24.25 -17.66
N LEU A 386 8.81 -25.37 -17.00
CA LEU A 386 9.43 -26.54 -17.60
C LEU A 386 8.60 -27.10 -18.77
N ARG A 387 7.29 -27.26 -18.57
CA ARG A 387 6.39 -27.77 -19.62
C ARG A 387 6.42 -26.88 -20.86
N LEU A 388 6.50 -25.57 -20.66
CA LEU A 388 6.51 -24.61 -21.76
C LEU A 388 7.86 -24.59 -22.47
N CYS A 389 8.97 -24.53 -21.74
CA CYS A 389 10.31 -24.58 -22.31
C CYS A 389 10.56 -25.88 -23.09
N LEU A 390 10.05 -27.03 -22.61
CA LEU A 390 10.11 -28.29 -23.35
C LEU A 390 9.28 -28.26 -24.64
N LYS A 391 8.10 -27.64 -24.62
CA LYS A 391 7.25 -27.49 -25.82
C LYS A 391 7.93 -26.65 -26.89
N GLU A 392 8.54 -25.53 -26.50
CA GLU A 392 9.23 -24.61 -27.41
C GLU A 392 10.70 -25.01 -27.67
N LYS A 393 11.15 -26.18 -27.18
CA LYS A 393 12.52 -26.74 -27.34
C LYS A 393 13.64 -25.84 -26.79
N ARG A 394 13.38 -25.07 -25.73
CA ARG A 394 14.34 -24.18 -25.05
C ARG A 394 15.18 -24.98 -24.04
N MET A 395 16.09 -25.81 -24.54
CA MET A 395 16.78 -26.83 -23.74
C MET A 395 17.69 -26.24 -22.64
N ARG A 396 18.39 -25.13 -22.91
CA ARG A 396 19.26 -24.45 -21.90
C ARG A 396 18.46 -23.92 -20.71
N ALA A 397 17.29 -23.34 -20.98
CA ALA A 397 16.38 -22.87 -19.93
C ALA A 397 15.82 -24.06 -19.12
N CYS A 398 15.51 -25.18 -19.76
CA CYS A 398 15.10 -26.40 -19.06
C CYS A 398 16.16 -26.88 -18.06
N VAL A 399 17.45 -26.92 -18.45
CA VAL A 399 18.53 -27.33 -17.54
C VAL A 399 18.57 -26.43 -16.30
N HIS A 400 18.49 -25.11 -16.50
CA HIS A 400 18.45 -24.17 -15.39
C HIS A 400 17.23 -24.39 -14.48
N ILE A 401 16.05 -24.68 -15.05
CA ILE A 401 14.84 -24.97 -14.26
C ILE A 401 14.97 -26.26 -13.47
N TYR A 402 15.53 -27.33 -14.05
CA TYR A 402 15.78 -28.57 -13.32
C TYR A 402 16.81 -28.39 -12.20
N SER A 403 17.87 -27.60 -12.44
CA SER A 403 18.84 -27.18 -11.43
C SER A 403 18.17 -26.51 -10.23
N MET A 404 17.29 -25.53 -10.48
CA MET A 404 16.54 -24.84 -9.42
C MET A 404 15.53 -25.74 -8.69
N MET A 405 15.04 -26.80 -9.35
CA MET A 405 14.15 -27.79 -8.72
C MET A 405 14.91 -28.86 -7.91
N SER A 406 16.24 -28.75 -7.79
CA SER A 406 17.13 -29.76 -7.19
C SER A 406 17.07 -31.13 -7.89
N MET A 407 16.62 -31.16 -9.15
CA MET A 407 16.55 -32.34 -9.99
C MET A 407 17.79 -32.41 -10.89
N HIS A 408 18.96 -32.55 -10.26
CA HIS A 408 20.25 -32.47 -10.95
C HIS A 408 20.49 -33.63 -11.92
N GLU A 409 19.91 -34.82 -11.68
CA GLU A 409 20.03 -35.98 -12.58
C GLU A 409 19.39 -35.68 -13.95
N GLU A 410 18.16 -35.18 -13.95
CA GLU A 410 17.46 -34.79 -15.16
C GLU A 410 18.09 -33.54 -15.81
N ALA A 411 18.59 -32.61 -15.00
CA ALA A 411 19.31 -31.42 -15.48
C ALA A 411 20.54 -31.83 -16.29
N VAL A 412 21.40 -32.69 -15.74
CA VAL A 412 22.61 -33.18 -16.39
C VAL A 412 22.26 -34.05 -17.61
N ALA A 413 21.25 -34.92 -17.52
CA ALA A 413 20.82 -35.74 -18.67
C ALA A 413 20.36 -34.89 -19.87
N LEU A 414 19.72 -33.74 -19.63
CA LEU A 414 19.34 -32.79 -20.67
C LEU A 414 20.49 -31.89 -21.12
N ALA A 415 21.37 -31.49 -20.20
CA ALA A 415 22.57 -30.73 -20.50
C ALA A 415 23.48 -31.50 -21.48
N LEU A 416 23.65 -32.80 -21.25
CA LEU A 416 24.43 -33.70 -22.11
C LEU A 416 23.91 -33.76 -23.56
N GLN A 417 22.62 -33.48 -23.81
CA GLN A 417 22.09 -33.40 -25.18
C GLN A 417 22.47 -32.09 -25.90
N ILE A 418 22.90 -31.07 -25.17
CA ILE A 418 23.25 -29.74 -25.68
C ILE A 418 24.77 -29.59 -25.74
N ASP A 419 25.43 -29.74 -24.59
CA ASP A 419 26.85 -29.46 -24.37
C ASP A 419 27.36 -30.18 -23.11
N SER A 420 28.47 -30.89 -23.23
CA SER A 420 29.16 -31.54 -22.11
C SER A 420 29.69 -30.55 -21.09
N GLU A 421 30.10 -29.34 -21.50
CA GLU A 421 30.63 -28.32 -20.59
C GLU A 421 29.55 -27.78 -19.64
N LEU A 422 28.32 -27.63 -20.15
CA LEU A 422 27.18 -27.22 -19.35
C LEU A 422 26.78 -28.29 -18.33
N ALA A 423 26.92 -29.56 -18.71
CA ALA A 423 26.69 -30.69 -17.82
C ALA A 423 27.71 -30.75 -16.67
N MET A 424 28.99 -30.48 -16.96
CA MET A 424 30.05 -30.40 -15.93
C MET A 424 29.79 -29.24 -14.96
N ALA A 425 29.49 -28.05 -15.48
CA ALA A 425 29.17 -26.88 -14.66
C ALA A 425 27.92 -27.07 -13.78
N GLU A 426 26.97 -27.91 -14.19
CA GLU A 426 25.81 -28.26 -13.37
C GLU A 426 26.14 -29.30 -12.30
N ALA A 427 27.00 -30.26 -12.60
CA ALA A 427 27.46 -31.26 -11.64
C ALA A 427 28.35 -30.66 -10.54
N ASP A 428 29.14 -29.62 -10.85
CA ASP A 428 29.97 -28.94 -9.85
C ASP A 428 29.18 -28.07 -8.86
N LYS A 429 27.96 -27.65 -9.20
CA LYS A 429 27.11 -26.89 -8.26
C LYS A 429 26.64 -27.72 -7.07
N VAL A 430 26.65 -29.05 -7.20
CA VAL A 430 26.21 -29.98 -6.15
C VAL A 430 27.40 -30.24 -5.22
N GLU A 431 27.68 -29.29 -4.32
CA GLU A 431 28.81 -29.39 -3.36
C GLU A 431 28.44 -30.21 -2.10
N ASP A 432 27.18 -30.18 -1.68
CA ASP A 432 26.75 -30.75 -0.39
C ASP A 432 26.61 -32.28 -0.37
N ASP A 433 26.47 -32.92 -1.54
CA ASP A 433 26.15 -34.35 -1.66
C ASP A 433 27.14 -35.07 -2.58
N GLU A 434 28.25 -35.55 -1.99
CA GLU A 434 29.34 -36.22 -2.72
C GLU A 434 28.88 -37.47 -3.48
N ASP A 435 27.91 -38.21 -2.96
CA ASP A 435 27.38 -39.42 -3.60
C ASP A 435 26.58 -39.08 -4.86
N LEU A 436 25.74 -38.03 -4.78
CA LEU A 436 25.00 -37.53 -5.93
C LEU A 436 25.95 -36.92 -6.96
N ARG A 437 26.92 -36.11 -6.51
CA ARG A 437 27.97 -35.55 -7.37
C ARG A 437 28.72 -36.66 -8.10
N LYS A 438 29.14 -37.72 -7.39
CA LYS A 438 29.80 -38.89 -7.99
C LYS A 438 28.91 -39.57 -9.04
N LYS A 439 27.62 -39.75 -8.75
CA LYS A 439 26.67 -40.35 -9.69
C LYS A 439 26.49 -39.50 -10.96
N LEU A 440 26.39 -38.18 -10.83
CA LEU A 440 26.28 -37.25 -11.96
C LEU A 440 27.54 -37.27 -12.82
N TRP A 441 28.71 -37.21 -12.19
CA TRP A 441 30.00 -37.30 -12.89
C TRP A 441 30.21 -38.64 -13.59
N LEU A 442 29.74 -39.76 -13.01
CA LEU A 442 29.73 -41.06 -13.69
C LEU A 442 28.78 -41.08 -14.89
N MET A 443 27.63 -40.41 -14.79
CA MET A 443 26.69 -40.30 -15.90
C MET A 443 27.27 -39.47 -17.06
N ILE A 444 27.97 -38.37 -16.75
CA ILE A 444 28.71 -37.57 -17.72
C ILE A 444 29.85 -38.39 -18.32
N ALA A 445 30.66 -39.08 -17.50
CA ALA A 445 31.77 -39.91 -17.96
C ALA A 445 31.28 -41.01 -18.93
N LYS A 446 30.21 -41.71 -18.56
CA LYS A 446 29.57 -42.73 -19.42
C LYS A 446 29.18 -42.13 -20.76
N HIS A 447 28.57 -40.95 -20.75
CA HIS A 447 28.13 -40.28 -21.96
C HIS A 447 29.30 -39.82 -22.86
N VAL A 448 30.34 -39.23 -22.27
CA VAL A 448 31.56 -38.79 -22.99
C VAL A 448 32.27 -39.99 -23.62
N VAL A 449 32.30 -41.14 -22.94
CA VAL A 449 32.92 -42.39 -23.46
C VAL A 449 32.05 -43.06 -24.54
N GLU A 450 30.72 -43.05 -24.41
CA GLU A 450 29.78 -43.72 -25.32
C GLU A 450 29.42 -42.91 -26.58
N GLN A 451 29.29 -41.58 -26.50
CA GLN A 451 28.79 -40.76 -27.62
C GLN A 451 29.84 -40.43 -28.68
N GLU A 452 31.10 -40.26 -28.32
CA GLU A 452 32.09 -39.81 -29.30
C GLU A 452 32.60 -40.98 -30.16
N LYS A 453 32.21 -40.97 -31.44
CA LYS A 453 32.74 -41.83 -32.52
C LYS A 453 34.21 -41.51 -32.88
N GLY A 454 34.99 -41.05 -31.92
CA GLY A 454 36.43 -40.82 -32.05
C GLY A 454 37.20 -42.13 -32.19
N THR A 455 38.49 -42.02 -32.55
CA THR A 455 39.38 -43.18 -32.42
C THR A 455 39.48 -43.56 -30.95
N LYS A 456 39.44 -44.86 -30.62
CA LYS A 456 39.43 -45.38 -29.23
C LYS A 456 40.47 -44.72 -28.31
N ARG A 457 41.62 -44.33 -28.87
CA ARG A 457 42.73 -43.68 -28.17
C ARG A 457 42.45 -42.24 -27.74
N GLU A 458 41.66 -41.50 -28.51
CA GLU A 458 41.30 -40.11 -28.22
C GLU A 458 40.26 -40.07 -27.10
N ASN A 459 39.29 -40.99 -27.12
CA ASN A 459 38.30 -41.15 -26.05
C ASN A 459 38.97 -41.50 -24.72
N ILE A 460 40.01 -42.36 -24.73
CA ILE A 460 40.78 -42.70 -23.52
C ILE A 460 41.53 -41.48 -22.98
N ARG A 461 42.20 -40.70 -23.84
CA ARG A 461 42.92 -39.49 -23.41
C ARG A 461 41.99 -38.40 -22.89
N LYS A 462 40.83 -38.21 -23.51
CA LYS A 462 39.80 -37.28 -23.02
C LYS A 462 39.20 -37.74 -21.69
N ALA A 463 38.94 -39.04 -21.51
CA ALA A 463 38.50 -39.57 -20.23
C ALA A 463 39.56 -39.40 -19.13
N ILE A 464 40.85 -39.51 -19.46
CA ILE A 464 41.95 -39.21 -18.53
C ILE A 464 42.04 -37.71 -18.23
N ALA A 465 41.78 -36.82 -19.19
CA ALA A 465 41.69 -35.39 -18.95
C ALA A 465 40.49 -35.05 -18.05
N PHE A 466 39.33 -35.66 -18.31
CA PHE A 466 38.12 -35.57 -17.51
C PHE A 466 38.33 -36.05 -16.06
N LEU A 467 39.08 -37.15 -15.86
CA LEU A 467 39.50 -37.62 -14.52
C LEU A 467 40.40 -36.65 -13.77
N LYS A 468 41.15 -35.80 -14.48
CA LYS A 468 41.95 -34.75 -13.84
C LYS A 468 41.11 -33.54 -13.46
N GLU A 469 40.01 -33.29 -14.17
CA GLU A 469 39.06 -32.20 -13.88
C GLU A 469 38.14 -32.51 -12.70
N THR A 470 37.96 -33.79 -12.33
CA THR A 470 37.10 -34.22 -11.22
C THR A 470 37.72 -34.11 -9.83
N ASP A 471 38.88 -33.47 -9.68
CA ASP A 471 39.58 -33.22 -8.40
C ASP A 471 39.62 -34.43 -7.44
N GLY A 472 39.76 -35.65 -7.98
CA GLY A 472 39.86 -36.89 -7.20
C GLY A 472 38.53 -37.53 -6.76
N LEU A 473 37.37 -36.97 -7.15
CA LEU A 473 36.04 -37.54 -6.87
C LEU A 473 35.82 -38.89 -7.56
N LEU A 474 36.29 -39.02 -8.80
CA LEU A 474 36.25 -40.27 -9.56
C LEU A 474 37.59 -40.95 -9.55
N LYS A 475 37.60 -42.24 -9.21
CA LYS A 475 38.78 -43.09 -9.34
C LYS A 475 38.82 -43.71 -10.72
N ILE A 476 40.02 -44.09 -11.16
CA ILE A 476 40.19 -44.86 -12.41
C ILE A 476 39.37 -46.14 -12.40
N GLU A 477 39.22 -46.77 -11.24
CA GLU A 477 38.39 -47.96 -10.99
C GLU A 477 36.93 -47.76 -11.40
N ASP A 478 36.39 -46.55 -11.25
CA ASP A 478 34.99 -46.26 -11.52
C ASP A 478 34.70 -46.11 -13.03
N ILE A 479 35.70 -45.74 -13.84
CA ILE A 479 35.54 -45.51 -15.29
C ILE A 479 35.96 -46.72 -16.13
N LEU A 480 36.87 -47.56 -15.63
CA LEU A 480 37.33 -48.78 -16.31
C LEU A 480 36.19 -49.69 -16.84
N PRO A 481 35.06 -49.90 -16.14
CA PRO A 481 33.96 -50.74 -16.62
C PRO A 481 33.25 -50.22 -17.88
N PHE A 482 33.36 -48.93 -18.20
CA PHE A 482 32.72 -48.34 -19.39
C PHE A 482 33.53 -48.59 -20.67
N PHE A 483 34.77 -49.06 -20.57
CA PHE A 483 35.59 -49.40 -21.72
C PHE A 483 35.46 -50.88 -22.10
N PRO A 484 35.42 -51.22 -23.40
CA PRO A 484 35.36 -52.62 -23.83
C PRO A 484 36.63 -53.39 -23.44
N ASP A 485 36.51 -54.69 -23.17
CA ASP A 485 37.57 -55.62 -22.71
C ASP A 485 38.88 -55.62 -23.52
N PHE A 486 38.88 -55.04 -24.73
CA PHE A 486 40.02 -54.95 -25.64
C PHE A 486 40.71 -53.57 -25.66
N ALA A 487 40.47 -52.71 -24.66
CA ALA A 487 41.24 -51.49 -24.48
C ALA A 487 42.70 -51.84 -24.11
N LEU A 488 43.67 -51.28 -24.86
CA LEU A 488 45.09 -51.51 -24.60
C LEU A 488 45.47 -50.85 -23.26
N ILE A 489 45.85 -51.65 -22.28
CA ILE A 489 46.32 -51.22 -20.95
C ILE A 489 47.45 -50.17 -21.04
N ASP A 490 48.22 -50.18 -22.12
CA ASP A 490 49.29 -49.22 -22.39
C ASP A 490 48.82 -47.76 -22.37
N ASP A 491 47.59 -47.46 -22.82
CA ASP A 491 47.06 -46.09 -22.81
C ASP A 491 46.64 -45.62 -21.40
N PHE A 492 46.46 -46.54 -20.43
CA PHE A 492 46.12 -46.23 -19.03
C PHE A 492 47.30 -46.32 -18.06
N LYS A 493 48.47 -46.79 -18.53
CA LYS A 493 49.64 -47.08 -17.69
C LYS A 493 50.02 -45.91 -16.77
N GLU A 494 50.10 -44.69 -17.30
CA GLU A 494 50.50 -43.51 -16.52
C GLU A 494 49.47 -43.16 -15.44
N ALA A 495 48.17 -43.23 -15.78
CA ALA A 495 47.09 -42.92 -14.84
C ALA A 495 46.97 -43.99 -13.73
N ILE A 496 47.18 -45.26 -14.06
CA ILE A 496 47.23 -46.36 -13.09
C ILE A 496 48.45 -46.21 -12.17
N CYS A 497 49.63 -45.90 -12.71
CA CYS A 497 50.84 -45.68 -11.91
C CYS A 497 50.65 -44.51 -10.92
N SER A 498 50.09 -43.38 -11.36
CA SER A 498 49.79 -42.25 -10.47
C SER A 498 48.82 -42.65 -9.36
N SER A 499 47.73 -43.35 -9.69
CA SER A 499 46.74 -43.79 -8.69
C SER A 499 47.35 -44.73 -7.65
N LEU A 500 48.23 -45.65 -8.08
CA LEU A 500 48.95 -46.56 -7.18
C LEU A 500 49.94 -45.83 -6.27
N GLU A 501 50.63 -44.81 -6.79
CA GLU A 501 51.51 -43.97 -5.98
C GLU A 501 50.74 -43.21 -4.89
N ASP A 502 49.55 -42.71 -5.20
CA ASP A 502 48.72 -41.99 -4.22
C ASP A 502 48.14 -42.93 -3.16
N TYR A 503 47.71 -44.15 -3.53
CA TYR A 503 47.35 -45.16 -2.55
C TYR A 503 48.52 -45.52 -1.62
N ASN A 504 49.74 -45.63 -2.13
CA ASN A 504 50.92 -45.87 -1.30
C ASN A 504 51.19 -44.71 -0.33
N LYS A 505 51.05 -43.46 -0.77
CA LYS A 505 51.18 -42.29 0.13
C LYS A 505 50.11 -42.29 1.22
N GLN A 506 48.85 -42.55 0.87
CA GLN A 506 47.76 -42.64 1.84
C GLN A 506 48.02 -43.74 2.87
N ILE A 507 48.52 -44.89 2.44
CA ILE A 507 48.87 -45.99 3.34
C ILE A 507 49.98 -45.58 4.31
N GLU A 508 51.01 -44.86 3.84
CA GLU A 508 52.09 -44.38 4.72
C GLU A 508 51.60 -43.31 5.70
N GLN A 509 50.75 -42.37 5.26
CA GLN A 509 50.14 -41.38 6.14
C GLN A 509 49.27 -42.04 7.22
N LEU A 510 48.44 -43.02 6.85
CA LEU A 510 47.61 -43.73 7.82
C LEU A 510 48.45 -44.50 8.84
N LYS A 511 49.60 -45.05 8.42
CA LYS A 511 50.55 -45.70 9.33
C LYS A 511 51.19 -44.71 10.29
N GLU A 512 51.53 -43.51 9.83
CA GLU A 512 52.07 -42.44 10.66
C GLU A 512 51.04 -41.97 11.70
N GLU A 513 49.81 -41.69 11.26
CA GLU A 513 48.69 -41.31 12.14
C GLU A 513 48.39 -42.40 13.19
N MET A 514 48.43 -43.68 12.78
CA MET A 514 48.26 -44.81 13.70
C MET A 514 49.40 -44.88 14.74
N ASN A 515 50.65 -44.62 14.34
CA ASN A 515 51.78 -44.61 15.26
C ASN A 515 51.68 -43.43 16.25
N ASP A 516 51.29 -42.25 15.77
CA ASP A 516 51.12 -41.06 16.61
C ASP A 516 49.99 -41.24 17.62
N ALA A 517 48.85 -41.79 17.20
CA ALA A 517 47.75 -42.14 18.08
C ALA A 517 48.17 -43.17 19.14
N THR A 518 48.99 -44.16 18.74
CA THR A 518 49.53 -45.17 19.67
C THR A 518 50.46 -44.54 20.69
N HIS A 519 51.38 -43.67 20.25
CA HIS A 519 52.30 -42.94 21.14
C HIS A 519 51.55 -42.00 22.08
N GLY A 520 50.51 -41.31 21.59
CA GLY A 520 49.62 -40.49 22.42
C GLY A 520 48.91 -41.32 23.50
N ALA A 521 48.39 -42.49 23.14
CA ALA A 521 47.77 -43.40 24.10
C ALA A 521 48.77 -43.90 25.16
N ASP A 522 50.01 -44.19 24.78
CA ASP A 522 51.08 -44.58 25.72
C ASP A 522 51.44 -43.45 26.69
N ASN A 523 51.52 -42.21 26.21
CA ASN A 523 51.73 -41.05 27.07
C ASN A 523 50.59 -40.87 28.09
N ILE A 524 49.34 -41.01 27.67
CA ILE A 524 48.18 -40.95 28.56
C ILE A 524 48.26 -42.05 29.63
N ARG A 525 48.61 -43.29 29.25
CA ARG A 525 48.80 -44.39 30.22
C ARG A 525 49.88 -44.06 31.25
N ASN A 526 50.99 -43.45 30.80
CA ASN A 526 52.06 -43.01 31.68
C ASN A 526 51.59 -41.90 32.63
N ASP A 527 50.86 -40.91 32.15
CA ASP A 527 50.32 -39.82 32.98
C ASP A 527 49.31 -40.31 34.01
N ILE A 528 48.42 -41.25 33.64
CA ILE A 528 47.50 -41.90 34.58
C ILE A 528 48.27 -42.62 35.68
N SER A 529 49.33 -43.35 35.33
CA SER A 529 50.17 -44.04 36.30
C SER A 529 50.89 -43.08 37.26
N ALA A 530 51.31 -41.90 36.77
CA ALA A 530 51.93 -40.86 37.58
C ALA A 530 50.90 -40.12 38.48
N LEU A 531 49.67 -39.90 38.00
CA LEU A 531 48.58 -39.32 38.78
C LEU A 531 48.19 -40.21 39.96
N ALA A 532 48.13 -41.52 39.77
CA ALA A 532 47.82 -42.48 40.83
C ALA A 532 48.83 -42.46 42.01
N GLN A 533 50.03 -41.91 41.81
CA GLN A 533 51.10 -41.87 42.82
C GLN A 533 51.19 -40.53 43.59
N ARG A 534 50.32 -39.54 43.30
CA ARG A 534 50.35 -38.26 44.02
C ARG A 534 49.73 -38.38 45.42
N CYS A 535 50.43 -37.86 46.43
CA CYS A 535 49.92 -37.66 47.78
C CYS A 535 49.93 -36.16 48.14
N THR A 536 48.89 -35.69 48.82
CA THR A 536 48.81 -34.32 49.35
C THR A 536 49.07 -34.34 50.85
N ILE A 537 49.89 -33.39 51.33
CA ILE A 537 50.22 -33.24 52.75
C ILE A 537 49.32 -32.14 53.31
N ILE A 538 48.57 -32.46 54.37
CA ILE A 538 47.59 -31.56 55.01
C ILE A 538 48.19 -31.06 56.32
N ASP A 539 48.15 -29.75 56.54
CA ASP A 539 48.57 -29.15 57.80
C ASP A 539 47.46 -29.23 58.86
N ARG A 540 47.83 -29.41 60.13
CA ARG A 540 46.85 -29.66 61.23
C ARG A 540 45.88 -28.52 61.49
N ASP A 541 46.21 -27.31 61.04
CA ASP A 541 45.42 -26.10 61.21
C ASP A 541 44.65 -25.69 59.96
N GLU A 542 44.59 -26.53 58.92
CA GLU A 542 43.90 -26.20 57.66
C GLU A 542 42.39 -26.00 57.87
N GLU A 543 41.87 -24.90 57.33
CA GLU A 543 40.51 -24.41 57.53
C GLU A 543 39.65 -24.63 56.29
N CYS A 544 38.36 -24.91 56.50
CA CYS A 544 37.40 -25.03 55.40
C CYS A 544 37.18 -23.67 54.74
N GLY A 545 37.29 -23.62 53.40
CA GLY A 545 37.10 -22.39 52.64
C GLY A 545 35.73 -21.70 52.80
N VAL A 546 34.67 -22.45 53.15
CA VAL A 546 33.30 -21.90 53.29
C VAL A 546 33.00 -21.47 54.73
N CYS A 547 33.33 -22.28 55.73
CA CYS A 547 32.95 -22.01 57.12
C CYS A 547 34.11 -21.59 58.04
N GLN A 548 35.34 -21.53 57.52
CA GLN A 548 36.56 -21.14 58.24
C GLN A 548 36.85 -21.94 59.53
N ARG A 549 36.23 -23.13 59.66
CA ARG A 549 36.51 -24.06 60.76
C ARG A 549 37.55 -25.08 60.33
N LYS A 550 38.41 -25.49 61.27
CA LYS A 550 39.44 -26.52 61.04
C LYS A 550 38.81 -27.82 60.52
N ILE A 551 39.37 -28.35 59.44
CA ILE A 551 38.79 -29.48 58.70
C ILE A 551 38.79 -30.76 59.55
N LEU A 552 39.84 -30.95 60.34
CA LEU A 552 40.06 -32.12 61.17
C LEU A 552 39.30 -32.09 62.52
N THR A 553 38.50 -31.06 62.82
CA THR A 553 37.76 -30.94 64.09
C THR A 553 36.30 -31.40 63.95
N ALA A 554 35.90 -32.43 64.69
CA ALA A 554 34.56 -33.01 64.67
C ALA A 554 33.47 -32.03 65.15
N GLY A 555 32.39 -31.88 64.37
CA GLY A 555 31.26 -30.99 64.68
C GLY A 555 30.36 -31.48 65.84
N ARG A 556 29.95 -30.54 66.70
CA ARG A 556 28.67 -30.51 67.44
C ARG A 556 28.09 -29.10 67.21
N GLU A 557 26.80 -28.93 66.91
CA GLU A 557 25.77 -28.71 67.93
C GLU A 557 24.35 -28.91 67.34
N PHE A 558 23.56 -29.81 67.92
CA PHE A 558 22.12 -29.65 68.27
C PHE A 558 21.71 -30.87 69.13
N GLY A 559 21.27 -30.65 70.37
CA GLY A 559 20.62 -31.66 71.23
C GLY A 559 21.36 -32.07 72.52
N THR A 560 20.79 -31.68 73.66
CA THR A 560 21.17 -31.97 75.06
C THR A 560 21.51 -33.44 75.41
N GLY A 561 22.61 -33.65 76.15
CA GLY A 561 22.89 -34.90 76.86
C GLY A 561 24.37 -35.09 77.21
N ARG A 562 24.72 -34.95 78.50
CA ARG A 562 26.05 -35.33 79.02
C ARG A 562 26.25 -36.85 78.88
N GLY A 563 27.36 -37.25 78.27
CA GLY A 563 27.83 -38.64 78.25
C GLY A 563 29.08 -38.78 77.40
N TYR A 564 30.19 -39.19 78.01
CA TYR A 564 31.48 -39.43 77.36
C TYR A 564 31.50 -40.81 76.72
N THR A 565 31.61 -40.91 75.39
CA THR A 565 32.13 -42.10 74.69
C THR A 565 32.80 -41.74 73.36
N LEU A 566 34.04 -42.24 73.24
CA LEU A 566 34.86 -42.62 72.07
C LEU A 566 34.55 -42.05 70.67
N VAL A 567 35.56 -41.35 70.11
CA VAL A 567 35.94 -41.20 68.70
C VAL A 567 34.84 -41.57 67.69
N GLY A 568 33.90 -40.65 67.50
CA GLY A 568 32.95 -40.70 66.38
C GLY A 568 33.66 -40.39 65.06
N GLN A 569 33.24 -41.07 64.00
CA GLN A 569 33.74 -41.01 62.62
C GLN A 569 34.13 -39.57 62.18
N MET A 570 35.33 -39.43 61.60
CA MET A 570 35.78 -38.18 60.97
C MET A 570 34.77 -37.79 59.88
N ALA A 571 34.33 -36.53 59.87
CA ALA A 571 33.46 -36.03 58.81
C ALA A 571 34.21 -36.07 57.47
N PRO A 572 33.58 -36.52 56.37
CA PRO A 572 34.21 -36.53 55.06
C PRO A 572 34.58 -35.10 54.64
N PHE A 573 35.76 -34.96 54.04
CA PHE A 573 36.29 -33.70 53.54
C PHE A 573 36.89 -33.90 52.15
N TYR A 574 36.85 -32.85 51.34
CA TYR A 574 37.41 -32.83 49.99
C TYR A 574 38.62 -31.91 49.96
N ILE A 575 39.65 -32.31 49.24
CA ILE A 575 40.82 -31.49 48.96
C ILE A 575 41.01 -31.47 47.46
N PHE A 576 41.07 -30.27 46.91
CA PHE A 576 41.33 -30.07 45.51
C PHE A 576 42.84 -29.95 45.26
N PRO A 577 43.34 -30.30 44.06
CA PRO A 577 44.75 -30.16 43.70
C PRO A 577 45.31 -28.73 43.81
N CYS A 578 44.43 -27.71 43.86
CA CYS A 578 44.79 -26.31 44.10
C CYS A 578 45.10 -25.99 45.57
N GLY A 579 44.96 -26.95 46.48
CA GLY A 579 45.21 -26.77 47.92
C GLY A 579 44.01 -26.25 48.71
N HIS A 580 42.84 -26.06 48.08
CA HIS A 580 41.62 -25.72 48.81
C HIS A 580 40.96 -26.97 49.38
N ALA A 581 40.56 -26.86 50.64
CA ALA A 581 39.98 -27.96 51.38
C ALA A 581 38.64 -27.56 52.00
N PHE A 582 37.68 -28.49 51.98
CA PHE A 582 36.29 -28.23 52.36
C PHE A 582 35.70 -29.41 53.13
N HIS A 583 34.84 -29.13 54.13
CA HIS A 583 33.95 -30.16 54.66
C HIS A 583 32.95 -30.59 53.58
N ALA A 584 32.61 -31.87 53.50
CA ALA A 584 31.68 -32.39 52.49
C ALA A 584 30.34 -31.64 52.49
N GLU A 585 29.75 -31.41 53.67
CA GLU A 585 28.48 -30.70 53.81
C GLU A 585 28.58 -29.23 53.38
N CYS A 586 29.71 -28.57 53.69
CA CYS A 586 29.93 -27.19 53.27
C CYS A 586 30.14 -27.08 51.76
N LEU A 587 30.83 -28.05 51.16
CA LEU A 587 31.04 -28.09 49.71
C LEU A 587 29.73 -28.32 48.97
N ILE A 588 28.91 -29.29 49.40
CA ILE A 588 27.59 -29.56 48.83
C ILE A 588 26.70 -28.31 48.91
N ALA A 589 26.61 -27.69 50.09
CA ALA A 589 25.80 -26.48 50.29
C ALA A 589 26.27 -25.33 49.39
N HIS A 590 27.58 -25.14 49.24
CA HIS A 590 28.11 -24.10 48.37
C HIS A 590 27.84 -24.39 46.89
N VAL A 591 28.11 -25.61 46.42
CA VAL A 591 27.89 -26.00 45.02
C VAL A 591 26.41 -25.89 44.65
N THR A 592 25.50 -26.41 45.48
CA THR A 592 24.05 -26.33 45.21
C THR A 592 23.52 -24.89 45.11
N ARG A 593 24.12 -23.94 45.83
CA ARG A 593 23.75 -22.51 45.73
C ARG A 593 24.20 -21.86 44.42
N CYS A 594 25.30 -22.33 43.84
CA CYS A 594 25.98 -21.65 42.73
C CYS A 594 25.82 -22.36 41.39
N THR A 595 25.22 -23.56 41.38
CA THR A 595 24.87 -24.32 40.19
C THR A 595 23.46 -24.03 39.67
N VAL A 596 23.16 -24.46 38.44
CA VAL A 596 21.82 -24.39 37.84
C VAL A 596 20.83 -25.25 38.62
N GLU A 597 19.58 -24.80 38.74
CA GLU A 597 18.50 -25.44 39.53
C GLU A 597 18.37 -26.95 39.26
N ALA A 598 18.41 -27.39 38.00
CA ALA A 598 18.35 -28.81 37.63
C ALA A 598 19.54 -29.65 38.16
N HIS A 599 20.74 -29.07 38.21
CA HIS A 599 21.94 -29.75 38.73
C HIS A 599 21.96 -29.73 40.27
N ALA A 600 21.45 -28.66 40.88
CA ALA A 600 21.27 -28.58 42.33
C ALA A 600 20.22 -29.60 42.82
N GLU A 601 19.09 -29.74 42.12
CA GLU A 601 18.07 -30.77 42.41
C GLU A 601 18.64 -32.18 42.29
N TYR A 602 19.46 -32.45 41.26
CA TYR A 602 20.13 -33.74 41.09
C TYR A 602 21.07 -34.07 42.26
N ILE A 603 21.91 -33.11 42.69
CA ILE A 603 22.80 -33.26 43.83
C ILE A 603 22.02 -33.51 45.13
N LEU A 604 20.95 -32.75 45.36
CA LEU A 604 20.10 -32.88 46.55
C LEU A 604 19.34 -34.21 46.56
N ASP A 605 18.89 -34.71 45.41
CA ASP A 605 18.25 -36.02 45.30
C ASP A 605 19.25 -37.16 45.59
N LEU A 606 20.48 -37.07 45.06
CA LEU A 606 21.57 -38.01 45.40
C LEU A 606 21.88 -38.00 46.91
N GLN A 607 21.96 -36.82 47.54
CA GLN A 607 22.17 -36.69 48.98
C GLN A 607 21.01 -37.29 49.78
N LYS A 608 19.76 -37.07 49.33
CA LYS A 608 18.55 -37.61 49.96
C LYS A 608 18.52 -39.13 49.86
N GLN A 609 18.84 -39.70 48.70
CA GLN A 609 18.93 -41.15 48.51
C GLN A 609 20.01 -41.77 49.41
N LEU A 610 21.19 -41.15 49.52
CA LEU A 610 22.25 -41.60 50.42
C LEU A 610 21.86 -41.51 51.91
N THR A 611 21.11 -40.47 52.30
CA THR A 611 20.64 -40.31 53.69
C THR A 611 19.53 -41.30 54.04
N LEU A 612 18.61 -41.56 53.10
CA LEU A 612 17.55 -42.56 53.25
C LEU A 612 18.14 -43.96 53.43
N MET A 613 19.03 -44.39 52.53
CA MET A 613 19.69 -45.71 52.62
C MET A 613 20.62 -45.82 53.84
N GLY A 614 21.30 -44.74 54.23
CA GLY A 614 22.11 -44.70 55.45
C GLY A 614 21.29 -44.81 56.74
N SER A 615 20.01 -44.39 56.73
CA SER A 615 19.08 -44.51 57.85
C SER A 615 18.45 -45.90 57.96
N GLU A 616 18.24 -46.58 56.83
CA GLU A 616 17.74 -47.95 56.74
C GLU A 616 18.79 -48.95 57.27
N ALA A 617 20.06 -48.78 56.88
CA ALA A 617 21.18 -49.56 57.42
C ALA A 617 21.38 -49.43 58.95
N ARG A 618 20.93 -48.31 59.55
CA ARG A 618 20.94 -48.10 61.02
C ARG A 618 19.71 -48.66 61.74
N ARG A 619 18.59 -48.93 61.04
CA ARG A 619 17.38 -49.54 61.62
C ARG A 619 17.45 -51.07 61.66
N GLU A 620 18.16 -51.68 60.72
CA GLU A 620 18.38 -53.13 60.67
C GLU A 620 19.42 -53.63 61.69
N SER A 621 20.20 -52.74 62.30
CA SER A 621 21.25 -53.09 63.27
C SER A 621 20.75 -53.49 64.68
N ASN A 622 19.42 -53.47 64.92
CA ASN A 622 18.80 -53.90 66.19
C ASN A 622 17.96 -55.19 66.07
N GLY A 623 18.07 -55.94 64.96
CA GLY A 623 17.43 -57.24 64.75
C GLY A 623 18.45 -58.35 64.53
N THR A 624 18.19 -59.51 65.13
CA THR A 624 19.09 -60.67 65.25
C THR A 624 19.68 -61.20 63.94
N LEU A 625 20.97 -61.55 64.01
CA LEU A 625 21.91 -62.10 63.01
C LEU A 625 21.34 -63.10 61.96
N SER A 626 21.53 -62.77 60.68
CA SER A 626 21.81 -63.74 59.60
C SER A 626 22.71 -63.11 58.51
N PRO A 627 23.76 -63.79 58.02
CA PRO A 627 24.81 -63.16 57.22
C PRO A 627 24.71 -63.50 55.73
N GLU A 628 23.80 -62.89 55.00
CA GLU A 628 23.82 -62.88 53.53
C GLU A 628 23.20 -61.55 53.05
N GLU A 629 24.04 -60.57 52.64
CA GLU A 629 23.71 -59.48 51.70
C GLU A 629 24.84 -58.44 51.64
N SER A 630 25.83 -58.64 50.76
CA SER A 630 26.90 -57.66 50.44
C SER A 630 26.56 -56.76 49.23
N ILE A 631 25.29 -56.76 48.81
CA ILE A 631 24.77 -56.03 47.64
C ILE A 631 24.45 -54.54 47.94
N PRO A 632 24.00 -54.13 49.14
CA PRO A 632 23.72 -52.71 49.43
C PRO A 632 24.97 -51.82 49.41
N SER A 633 26.15 -52.38 49.71
CA SER A 633 27.39 -51.60 49.79
C SER A 633 27.85 -51.09 48.41
N MET A 634 27.75 -51.91 47.36
CA MET A 634 28.22 -51.52 46.02
C MET A 634 27.34 -50.45 45.38
N THR A 635 26.04 -50.41 45.68
CA THR A 635 25.13 -49.36 45.22
C THR A 635 25.36 -48.05 45.97
N ILE A 636 25.63 -48.10 47.28
CA ILE A 636 26.00 -46.92 48.07
C ILE A 636 27.33 -46.33 47.57
N ASP A 637 28.32 -47.15 47.26
CA ASP A 637 29.62 -46.67 46.76
C ASP A 637 29.52 -46.07 45.35
N LYS A 638 28.64 -46.60 44.49
CA LYS A 638 28.33 -45.99 43.18
C LYS A 638 27.62 -44.64 43.33
N LEU A 639 26.64 -44.53 44.22
CA LEU A 639 25.94 -43.28 44.50
C LEU A 639 26.88 -42.23 45.11
N ARG A 640 27.82 -42.66 45.97
CA ARG A 640 28.89 -41.80 46.48
C ARG A 640 29.83 -41.33 45.38
N SER A 641 30.27 -42.22 44.49
CA SER A 641 31.10 -41.83 43.34
C SER A 641 30.40 -40.83 42.43
N GLN A 642 29.09 -41.01 42.17
CA GLN A 642 28.31 -40.06 41.38
C GLN A 642 28.15 -38.71 42.08
N LEU A 643 27.97 -38.72 43.40
CA LEU A 643 27.95 -37.51 44.21
C LEU A 643 29.32 -36.81 44.18
N ASP A 644 30.41 -37.56 44.32
CA ASP A 644 31.78 -37.06 44.26
C ASP A 644 32.08 -36.45 42.89
N ASP A 645 31.71 -37.12 41.79
CA ASP A 645 31.89 -36.60 40.43
C ASP A 645 31.11 -35.31 40.19
N ALA A 646 29.88 -35.21 40.73
CA ALA A 646 29.03 -34.03 40.56
C ALA A 646 29.53 -32.82 41.36
N ILE A 647 30.13 -33.03 42.53
CA ILE A 647 30.52 -31.95 43.46
C ILE A 647 32.01 -31.61 43.40
N ALA A 648 32.87 -32.58 43.07
CA ALA A 648 34.33 -32.42 43.06
C ALA A 648 34.94 -32.35 41.66
N SER A 649 34.12 -32.16 40.61
CA SER A 649 34.59 -31.95 39.23
C SER A 649 35.47 -30.70 39.08
N GLU A 650 35.15 -29.63 39.82
CA GLU A 650 35.94 -28.40 39.86
C GLU A 650 36.01 -27.81 41.28
N CYS A 651 37.09 -27.08 41.58
CA CYS A 651 37.20 -26.35 42.85
C CYS A 651 36.27 -25.12 42.80
N PRO A 652 35.32 -24.95 43.74
CA PRO A 652 34.38 -23.82 43.70
C PRO A 652 35.04 -22.44 43.70
N PHE A 653 36.26 -22.32 44.24
CA PHE A 653 36.98 -21.03 44.33
C PHE A 653 37.95 -20.77 43.18
N CYS A 654 38.28 -21.79 42.39
CA CYS A 654 39.23 -21.65 41.27
C CYS A 654 38.62 -21.98 39.91
N GLY A 655 37.41 -22.52 39.88
CA GLY A 655 36.69 -22.92 38.68
C GLY A 655 35.60 -21.92 38.28
N ASP A 656 34.74 -22.37 37.37
CA ASP A 656 33.73 -21.55 36.73
C ASP A 656 32.63 -21.10 37.71
N LEU A 657 32.40 -21.87 38.79
CA LEU A 657 31.44 -21.50 39.84
C LEU A 657 31.77 -20.15 40.48
N MET A 658 33.05 -19.85 40.74
CA MET A 658 33.47 -18.54 41.27
C MET A 658 33.21 -17.42 40.26
N ILE A 659 33.46 -17.68 38.98
CA ILE A 659 33.27 -16.69 37.91
C ILE A 659 31.80 -16.30 37.79
N ARG A 660 30.88 -17.26 37.94
CA ARG A 660 29.44 -17.02 37.90
C ARG A 660 28.97 -16.17 39.08
N GLU A 661 29.53 -16.36 40.28
CA GLU A 661 29.17 -15.56 41.46
C GLU A 661 29.48 -14.06 41.32
N ILE A 662 30.45 -13.66 40.49
CA ILE A 662 30.78 -12.24 40.24
C ILE A 662 29.58 -11.48 39.65
N SER A 663 28.71 -12.17 38.93
CA SER A 663 27.52 -11.58 38.30
C SER A 663 26.30 -11.47 39.22
N LEU A 664 26.37 -11.99 40.44
CA LEU A 664 25.28 -11.93 41.42
C LEU A 664 25.36 -10.63 42.27
N PRO A 665 24.21 -10.02 42.62
CA PRO A 665 24.19 -8.83 43.47
C PRO A 665 24.71 -9.16 44.88
N PHE A 666 25.49 -8.24 45.46
CA PHE A 666 26.11 -8.40 46.80
C PHE A 666 25.12 -8.64 47.94
N ILE A 667 23.85 -8.28 47.76
CA ILE A 667 22.75 -8.53 48.71
C ILE A 667 21.69 -9.28 47.92
N ASN A 668 21.34 -10.48 48.39
CA ASN A 668 20.25 -11.25 47.80
C ASN A 668 18.92 -10.54 48.08
N PRO A 669 17.95 -10.53 47.14
CA PRO A 669 16.66 -9.85 47.33
C PRO A 669 15.86 -10.38 48.54
N GLU A 670 16.12 -11.61 48.98
CA GLU A 670 15.52 -12.18 50.20
C GLU A 670 16.17 -11.63 51.49
N GLU A 671 17.45 -11.26 51.45
CA GLU A 671 18.19 -10.67 52.58
C GLU A 671 18.04 -9.14 52.63
N GLU A 672 17.67 -8.50 51.52
CA GLU A 672 17.48 -7.06 51.43
C GLU A 672 16.46 -6.54 52.45
N GLN A 673 15.37 -7.27 52.68
CA GLN A 673 14.36 -6.91 53.70
C GLN A 673 14.87 -7.05 55.13
N HIS A 674 15.75 -8.02 55.39
CA HIS A 674 16.34 -8.24 56.71
C HIS A 674 17.45 -7.23 57.01
N VAL A 675 18.23 -6.86 55.99
CA VAL A 675 19.23 -5.79 56.07
C VAL A 675 18.52 -4.43 56.26
N LEU A 676 17.50 -4.10 55.46
CA LEU A 676 16.73 -2.87 55.59
C LEU A 676 16.07 -2.73 56.97
N SER A 677 15.51 -3.80 57.54
CA SER A 677 14.93 -3.79 58.89
C SER A 677 15.97 -3.66 60.00
N SER A 678 17.20 -4.16 59.81
CA SER A 678 18.31 -3.93 60.75
C SER A 678 18.84 -2.49 60.73
N TRP A 679 18.49 -1.70 59.70
CA TRP A 679 18.89 -0.30 59.53
C TRP A 679 17.78 0.70 59.91
N GLU A 680 16.58 0.24 60.30
CA GLU A 680 15.50 1.12 60.79
C GLU A 680 15.80 1.68 62.19
N ILE A 681 15.94 3.00 62.28
CA ILE A 681 16.16 3.73 63.54
C ILE A 681 14.81 4.04 64.20
N LYS A 682 14.48 3.37 65.32
CA LYS A 682 13.29 3.68 66.12
C LYS A 682 13.46 4.99 66.93
N PRO A 683 12.47 5.90 66.96
CA PRO A 683 12.57 7.14 67.75
C PRO A 683 12.42 6.85 69.25
N SER A 684 13.39 7.32 70.04
CA SER A 684 13.51 7.10 71.49
C SER A 684 12.46 7.89 72.28
N ALA A 685 11.65 7.19 73.10
CA ALA A 685 10.89 7.79 74.19
C ALA A 685 11.61 7.56 75.52
N GLY A 686 12.14 8.64 76.12
CA GLY A 686 12.37 8.77 77.55
C GLY A 686 13.82 8.78 78.04
N SER A 687 14.23 9.95 78.57
CA SER A 687 15.23 10.20 79.64
C SER A 687 16.65 9.62 79.47
N GLN A 688 17.73 10.35 79.71
CA GLN A 688 17.96 11.42 80.67
C GLN A 688 19.27 12.13 80.28
N ARG A 689 19.31 13.44 80.53
CA ARG A 689 20.53 14.27 80.51
C ARG A 689 21.68 13.56 81.22
N ASN A 690 22.86 13.55 80.59
CA ASN A 690 24.11 13.82 81.29
C ASN A 690 25.10 14.45 80.30
N SER A 691 25.37 15.72 80.55
CA SER A 691 26.45 16.50 79.97
C SER A 691 27.80 15.89 80.35
N ILE A 692 28.62 15.51 79.38
CA ILE A 692 30.07 15.41 79.57
C ILE A 692 30.75 16.08 78.38
N SER A 693 31.40 17.20 78.69
CA SER A 693 32.27 18.01 77.86
C SER A 693 33.58 17.29 77.53
N LEU A 694 33.98 17.33 76.27
CA LEU A 694 35.32 16.95 75.80
C LEU A 694 36.36 18.00 76.24
N PRO A 695 37.54 17.61 76.76
CA PRO A 695 38.68 18.51 76.85
C PRO A 695 39.39 18.60 75.50
N ALA A 696 39.84 19.80 75.18
CA ALA A 696 40.60 20.15 74.00
C ALA A 696 42.10 19.79 74.14
N SER A 697 42.79 19.93 72.98
CA SER A 697 44.24 20.07 72.79
C SER A 697 44.96 18.73 72.61
N ALA A 698 45.58 18.44 71.46
CA ALA A 698 46.58 19.20 70.73
C ALA A 698 46.57 18.84 69.23
#